data_AF-A0A2Z4AC96-F1
#
_entry.id   AF-A0A2Z4AC96-F1
#
_cell.length_a   1.000
_cell.length_b   1.000
_cell.length_c   1.000
_cell.angle_alpha   90.00
_cell.angle_beta   90.00
_cell.angle_gamma   90.00
#
_symmetry.space_group_name_H-M   'P 1'
#
loop_
_entity.id
_entity.type
_entity.pdbx_description
1 polymer ?
#
loop_
_entity_poly.entity_id
_entity_poly.type
_entity_poly.pdbx_seq_one_letter_code
_entity_poly.pdbx_strand_id
1 'polypeptide(L)'
;MSHINTKGASSVSRFFLKLLFAFSSLFVFLAVWALGLKPKVHDEEIVVDPDEAAEVKRMRDSRIDPENPVVIWREADYSEGKSGAWWPKGESPVLSDLVAEGVLPPVEERVGSEPVVLEGPEGIGRYGGALIKVENATSGENVSLSSSYSGCSLVRWSPYGYPIVPHLAKSWEIKDQFREYVFHLRKGVRWSDGHPLTTEDILYFWENEANEPAISQRLTHIFRHMGKPAKMAAIDEYTLKIRFEDPYRDFLDRMATSHGQQLLRSPAHYLKSYHPIIGDHEFIAEEMVRVGMPSPQMLYSYVKRWNNPHHPRLWPWVYRTYKPNPPYVFVRNPYYFAVDPAGNQLPYIDRCILQERQGDMAEVAAINGEISLYMGFLFSGYSLAMEQREQGGYEVYHWARLNGTDFLIFPNQNLKPLSNDPEVIRKRELIQNKTFRQALSLAMDREFISNVEYSGLLQPAQLAPAPESNFFHEGLVNSHIEHNPVLADKLLDQIDLDRRDDEGYRTFPDGSKLLIYFDFLSYNKRDLAEVVAAQWREVGLRVIARYRAPRIWYTALDALELELSAGGMSGKINLFVESKNYIATKEAHWARGYGNWYSQGSLFGNPDATGRGAIEPPEDSIYRKMMYLHARASSAPSLKEQQAIMREALDISAEHLWVISTGFAPPLLIIVKDGLKNVPEVCVLNHDFQAPSSAGIETFYWEEFDRDPKVDANIQSALSKITSKSGADPGTGISQEDGSLAKFIRLALWTIVGLGLLLFAVRHPFVGRRLIIMFPTLVVVSICSFTIIELPPGDFLTSYMALLELGGDEVDQDQIEDLRVMFELDKPVFVRYLKWAGLLWFTTFKEGDRGLLQGDMGLSMESQNPVNDIVGDRLILTLCISVLAVIFTWSLAIPIGVYSAVRQYSPGDYFATFIGFIGMSVPNFLLALILMYFSNRFFGVPITGLFSAEFVAQPYWDGPKVFDLLKHIWVPVIVVGFQGTAAMIRIMRGNLLDELNKPYVTTAYAKGVRPLKLLFKYPVRLALNPFVSGLGTLFPQLVSGGAIVALILSLPTVGPMLLKALQMEDMYLAGSMLMLLSILGIIGTLVSDVLLLILDPRIRMEGGGSR
;
A
#
# COMPACT_ATOMS: atom_id res chain seq x y z
N MET A 1 -41.04 -70.27 21.26
CA MET A 1 -41.44 -68.91 21.64
C MET A 1 -41.07 -68.67 23.10
N SER A 2 -40.55 -67.46 23.37
CA SER A 2 -40.38 -66.77 24.66
C SER A 2 -39.51 -67.41 25.76
N HIS A 3 -38.21 -67.11 25.73
CA HIS A 3 -37.50 -66.61 26.92
C HIS A 3 -36.50 -65.52 26.49
N ILE A 4 -36.93 -64.27 26.69
CA ILE A 4 -36.15 -63.05 26.48
C ILE A 4 -35.23 -62.86 27.69
N ASN A 5 -33.91 -62.81 27.43
CA ASN A 5 -32.88 -62.65 28.44
C ASN A 5 -32.54 -61.14 28.59
N THR A 6 -33.08 -60.51 29.63
CA THR A 6 -32.98 -59.07 29.96
C THR A 6 -31.68 -58.68 30.68
N LYS A 7 -30.52 -59.22 30.30
CA LYS A 7 -29.23 -58.89 30.95
C LYS A 7 -28.27 -58.01 30.12
N GLY A 8 -28.48 -57.83 28.82
CA GLY A 8 -27.59 -57.04 27.95
C GLY A 8 -27.77 -55.52 27.99
N ALA A 9 -28.99 -55.03 28.28
CA ALA A 9 -29.31 -53.60 28.18
C ALA A 9 -28.71 -52.73 29.32
N SER A 10 -28.42 -53.32 30.48
CA SER A 10 -27.94 -52.56 31.65
C SER A 10 -26.45 -52.19 31.60
N SER A 11 -25.65 -52.86 30.75
CA SER A 11 -24.21 -52.61 30.62
C SER A 11 -23.92 -51.46 29.66
N VAL A 12 -24.66 -51.40 28.54
CA VAL A 12 -24.53 -50.33 27.55
C VAL A 12 -25.05 -49.00 28.11
N SER A 13 -26.18 -49.03 28.82
CA SER A 13 -26.70 -47.86 29.54
C SER A 13 -25.72 -47.34 30.58
N ARG A 14 -25.10 -48.21 31.39
CA ARG A 14 -24.08 -47.81 32.39
C ARG A 14 -22.79 -47.30 31.76
N PHE A 15 -22.39 -47.83 30.60
CA PHE A 15 -21.24 -47.32 29.86
C PHE A 15 -21.51 -45.92 29.30
N PHE A 16 -22.68 -45.71 28.66
CA PHE A 16 -23.11 -44.40 28.21
C PHE A 16 -23.25 -43.40 29.35
N LEU A 17 -23.81 -43.81 30.49
CA LEU A 17 -23.93 -42.94 31.66
C LEU A 17 -22.56 -42.53 32.21
N LYS A 18 -21.59 -43.46 32.23
CA LYS A 18 -20.20 -43.16 32.63
C LYS A 18 -19.47 -42.28 31.62
N LEU A 19 -19.73 -42.46 30.32
CA LEU A 19 -19.19 -41.61 29.27
C LEU A 19 -19.77 -40.20 29.38
N LEU A 20 -21.09 -40.08 29.59
CA LEU A 20 -21.77 -38.81 29.82
C LEU A 20 -21.24 -38.14 31.08
N PHE A 21 -21.05 -38.89 32.19
CA PHE A 21 -20.47 -38.36 33.41
C PHE A 21 -19.03 -37.89 33.21
N ALA A 22 -18.21 -38.63 32.47
CA ALA A 22 -16.83 -38.27 32.14
C ALA A 22 -16.77 -37.03 31.23
N PHE A 23 -17.65 -36.94 30.23
CA PHE A 23 -17.76 -35.75 29.38
C PHE A 23 -18.29 -34.55 30.16
N SER A 24 -19.31 -34.72 31.01
CA SER A 24 -19.83 -33.66 31.87
C SER A 24 -18.81 -33.21 32.90
N SER A 25 -18.03 -34.12 33.48
CA SER A 25 -16.97 -33.76 34.44
C SER A 25 -15.74 -33.16 33.76
N LEU A 26 -15.39 -33.58 32.53
CA LEU A 26 -14.38 -32.89 31.71
C LEU A 26 -14.89 -31.52 31.26
N PHE A 27 -16.16 -31.38 30.90
CA PHE A 27 -16.77 -30.11 30.53
C PHE A 27 -16.87 -29.17 31.73
N VAL A 28 -17.22 -29.68 32.92
CA VAL A 28 -17.19 -28.92 34.18
C VAL A 28 -15.75 -28.59 34.57
N PHE A 29 -14.78 -29.50 34.40
CA PHE A 29 -13.39 -29.21 34.67
C PHE A 29 -12.84 -28.16 33.69
N LEU A 30 -13.12 -28.27 32.40
CA LEU A 30 -12.75 -27.28 31.39
C LEU A 30 -13.52 -25.96 31.60
N ALA A 31 -14.76 -25.98 32.06
CA ALA A 31 -15.52 -24.78 32.40
C ALA A 31 -14.97 -24.11 33.67
N VAL A 32 -14.60 -24.88 34.70
CA VAL A 32 -13.95 -24.40 35.93
C VAL A 32 -12.52 -23.92 35.64
N TRP A 33 -11.80 -24.60 34.75
CA TRP A 33 -10.48 -24.21 34.29
C TRP A 33 -10.54 -22.97 33.37
N ALA A 34 -11.57 -22.86 32.52
CA ALA A 34 -11.88 -21.66 31.73
C ALA A 34 -12.35 -20.49 32.61
N LEU A 35 -13.03 -20.76 33.74
CA LEU A 35 -13.34 -19.77 34.76
C LEU A 35 -12.09 -19.28 35.50
N GLY A 36 -11.04 -20.11 35.58
CA GLY A 36 -9.70 -19.73 36.08
C GLY A 36 -8.81 -19.08 35.03
N LEU A 37 -9.01 -19.43 33.75
CA LEU A 37 -8.46 -18.79 32.56
C LEU A 37 -9.40 -17.73 32.02
N LYS A 38 -10.17 -17.03 32.87
CA LYS A 38 -10.82 -15.80 32.41
C LYS A 38 -9.68 -14.97 31.82
N PRO A 39 -9.59 -14.80 30.49
CA PRO A 39 -8.85 -13.65 30.03
C PRO A 39 -9.61 -12.50 30.71
N LYS A 40 -8.90 -11.49 31.19
CA LYS A 40 -9.55 -10.18 31.21
C LYS A 40 -9.79 -9.83 29.73
N VAL A 41 -10.76 -10.50 29.11
CA VAL A 41 -11.48 -9.89 28.00
C VAL A 41 -12.20 -8.79 28.73
N HIS A 42 -11.68 -7.59 28.56
CA HIS A 42 -12.37 -6.39 29.00
C HIS A 42 -13.72 -6.40 28.26
N ASP A 43 -14.73 -6.97 28.91
CA ASP A 43 -16.15 -6.59 28.74
C ASP A 43 -16.40 -5.24 29.44
N GLU A 44 -15.39 -4.71 30.13
CA GLU A 44 -15.31 -3.27 30.37
C GLU A 44 -15.34 -2.61 28.99
N GLU A 45 -16.12 -1.54 28.84
CA GLU A 45 -15.88 -0.56 27.78
C GLU A 45 -14.35 -0.40 27.61
N ILE A 46 -13.87 -0.14 26.40
CA ILE A 46 -12.50 0.38 26.25
C ILE A 46 -12.52 1.74 26.96
N VAL A 47 -12.36 1.71 28.28
CA VAL A 47 -12.19 2.86 29.14
C VAL A 47 -10.75 3.24 28.87
N VAL A 48 -10.59 4.07 27.84
CA VAL A 48 -9.38 4.89 27.71
C VAL A 48 -9.15 5.48 29.09
N ASP A 49 -7.94 5.28 29.63
CA ASP A 49 -7.59 5.78 30.96
C ASP A 49 -8.10 7.24 31.05
N PRO A 50 -8.88 7.63 32.08
CA PRO A 50 -9.37 8.99 32.20
C PRO A 50 -8.28 10.06 32.00
N ASP A 51 -7.04 9.76 32.39
CA ASP A 51 -5.89 10.64 32.16
C ASP A 51 -5.47 10.66 30.67
N GLU A 52 -5.45 9.52 29.98
CA GLU A 52 -5.21 9.44 28.53
C GLU A 52 -6.33 10.10 27.72
N ALA A 53 -7.60 9.92 28.12
CA ALA A 53 -8.75 10.55 27.49
C ALA A 53 -8.73 12.07 27.71
N ALA A 54 -8.31 12.51 28.90
CA ALA A 54 -8.10 13.92 29.20
C ALA A 54 -6.90 14.49 28.41
N GLU A 55 -5.86 13.70 28.15
CA GLU A 55 -4.72 14.07 27.32
C GLU A 55 -5.11 14.19 25.84
N VAL A 56 -5.79 13.18 25.26
CA VAL A 56 -6.30 13.26 23.88
C VAL A 56 -7.26 14.43 23.73
N LYS A 57 -8.12 14.68 24.74
CA LYS A 57 -9.00 15.85 24.74
C LYS A 57 -8.22 17.16 24.84
N ARG A 58 -7.19 17.23 25.69
CA ARG A 58 -6.30 18.40 25.80
C ARG A 58 -5.56 18.67 24.50
N MET A 59 -5.03 17.64 23.83
CA MET A 59 -4.32 17.76 22.55
C MET A 59 -5.27 18.02 21.38
N ARG A 60 -6.50 17.50 21.44
CA ARG A 60 -7.57 17.89 20.51
C ARG A 60 -7.91 19.37 20.68
N ASP A 61 -7.90 19.86 21.92
CA ASP A 61 -8.20 21.25 22.26
C ASP A 61 -6.94 22.15 22.19
N SER A 62 -5.74 21.58 22.03
CA SER A 62 -4.51 22.33 21.76
C SER A 62 -4.61 22.85 20.34
N ARG A 63 -5.08 24.09 20.24
CA ARG A 63 -5.21 24.83 18.99
C ARG A 63 -3.82 25.21 18.50
N ILE A 64 -3.72 25.36 17.18
CA ILE A 64 -2.57 26.02 16.59
C ILE A 64 -2.54 27.44 17.13
N ASP A 65 -1.40 27.87 17.68
CA ASP A 65 -1.17 29.26 18.05
C ASP A 65 -0.73 30.02 16.80
N PRO A 66 -1.61 30.85 16.20
CA PRO A 66 -1.26 31.59 15.00
C PRO A 66 -0.24 32.71 15.27
N GLU A 67 -0.07 33.14 16.52
CA GLU A 67 0.85 34.22 16.90
C GLU A 67 2.29 33.72 17.03
N ASN A 68 2.48 32.42 17.31
CA ASN A 68 3.79 31.80 17.45
C ASN A 68 3.87 30.43 16.73
N PRO A 69 3.76 30.42 15.39
CA PRO A 69 3.82 29.18 14.64
C PRO A 69 5.22 28.57 14.69
N VAL A 70 5.30 27.24 14.80
CA VAL A 70 6.58 26.55 14.61
C VAL A 70 7.00 26.77 13.17
N VAL A 71 8.18 27.36 12.97
CA VAL A 71 8.77 27.60 11.65
C VAL A 71 10.16 27.02 11.62
N ILE A 72 10.37 26.04 10.73
CA ILE A 72 11.66 25.37 10.53
C ILE A 72 12.62 26.26 9.73
N TRP A 73 12.11 27.06 8.79
CA TRP A 73 12.92 27.95 7.98
C TRP A 73 13.53 29.10 8.81
N ARG A 74 14.76 29.48 8.49
CA ARG A 74 15.44 30.65 9.06
C ARG A 74 15.86 31.61 7.95
N GLU A 75 15.70 32.90 8.24
CA GLU A 75 16.20 33.96 7.37
C GLU A 75 17.73 33.96 7.39
N ALA A 76 18.34 34.12 6.21
CA ALA A 76 19.79 34.19 6.04
C ALA A 76 20.13 35.41 5.19
N ASP A 77 21.08 36.22 5.67
CA ASP A 77 21.61 37.35 4.93
C ASP A 77 22.72 36.88 3.97
N TYR A 78 22.36 36.57 2.74
CA TYR A 78 23.31 36.09 1.73
C TYR A 78 24.41 37.11 1.38
N SER A 79 24.30 38.38 1.82
CA SER A 79 25.37 39.37 1.62
C SER A 79 26.62 39.10 2.47
N GLU A 80 26.49 38.34 3.56
CA GLU A 80 27.62 37.89 4.39
C GLU A 80 28.56 36.93 3.64
N GLY A 81 28.06 36.23 2.61
CA GLY A 81 28.80 35.24 1.85
C GLY A 81 29.50 34.21 2.74
N LYS A 82 30.79 33.96 2.49
CA LYS A 82 31.60 32.98 3.24
C LYS A 82 31.75 33.28 4.74
N SER A 83 31.39 34.48 5.20
CA SER A 83 31.48 34.85 6.61
C SER A 83 30.24 34.48 7.42
N GLY A 84 29.13 34.16 6.76
CA GLY A 84 27.88 33.77 7.43
C GLY A 84 28.01 32.44 8.17
N ALA A 85 27.38 32.34 9.35
CA ALA A 85 27.41 31.10 10.15
C ALA A 85 26.82 29.90 9.38
N TRP A 86 25.81 30.17 8.56
CA TRP A 86 25.09 29.25 7.68
C TRP A 86 25.86 28.87 6.42
N TRP A 87 27.03 29.48 6.13
CA TRP A 87 27.78 29.15 4.91
C TRP A 87 28.15 27.66 4.87
N PRO A 88 27.93 26.94 3.76
CA PRO A 88 28.14 25.49 3.72
C PRO A 88 29.59 25.12 4.03
N LYS A 89 29.78 24.37 5.13
CA LYS A 89 31.10 23.95 5.62
C LYS A 89 31.10 22.59 6.33
N GLY A 90 29.95 22.15 6.83
CA GLY A 90 29.78 20.83 7.41
C GLY A 90 29.09 19.88 6.44
N GLU A 91 29.49 18.61 6.45
CA GLU A 91 28.88 17.55 5.64
C GLU A 91 28.91 16.22 6.40
N SER A 92 28.09 15.26 5.94
CA SER A 92 28.11 13.91 6.50
C SER A 92 29.49 13.27 6.29
N PRO A 93 30.03 12.55 7.30
CA PRO A 93 31.30 11.82 7.17
C PRO A 93 31.36 10.90 5.96
N VAL A 94 30.23 10.33 5.53
CA VAL A 94 30.15 9.45 4.36
C VAL A 94 30.48 10.18 3.06
N LEU A 95 30.21 11.49 2.99
CA LEU A 95 30.54 12.34 1.84
C LEU A 95 31.99 12.84 1.91
N SER A 96 32.51 13.13 3.10
CA SER A 96 33.89 13.60 3.28
C SER A 96 34.93 12.66 2.66
N ASP A 97 34.71 11.35 2.77
CA ASP A 97 35.58 10.35 2.15
C ASP A 97 35.58 10.46 0.62
N LEU A 98 34.39 10.63 0.00
CA LEU A 98 34.26 10.80 -1.45
C LEU A 98 34.85 12.13 -1.95
N VAL A 99 34.80 13.19 -1.14
CA VAL A 99 35.45 14.46 -1.43
C VAL A 99 36.98 14.30 -1.36
N ALA A 100 37.48 13.61 -0.34
CA ALA A 100 38.92 13.33 -0.20
C ALA A 100 39.46 12.47 -1.35
N GLU A 101 38.64 11.55 -1.88
CA GLU A 101 38.95 10.74 -3.06
C GLU A 101 38.83 11.50 -4.39
N GLY A 102 38.28 12.72 -4.38
CA GLY A 102 38.06 13.54 -5.58
C GLY A 102 36.87 13.08 -6.44
N VAL A 103 36.00 12.22 -5.91
CA VAL A 103 34.76 11.77 -6.57
C VAL A 103 33.67 12.83 -6.49
N LEU A 104 33.62 13.58 -5.37
CA LEU A 104 32.67 14.67 -5.16
C LEU A 104 33.38 16.03 -4.99
N PRO A 105 32.81 17.13 -5.49
CA PRO A 105 33.29 18.48 -5.17
C PRO A 105 33.13 18.81 -3.67
N PRO A 106 33.86 19.82 -3.15
CA PRO A 106 33.67 20.33 -1.79
C PRO A 106 32.23 20.78 -1.53
N VAL A 107 31.80 20.74 -0.25
CA VAL A 107 30.41 21.06 0.14
C VAL A 107 29.94 22.44 -0.30
N GLU A 108 30.81 23.46 -0.28
CA GLU A 108 30.46 24.82 -0.73
C GLU A 108 30.11 24.90 -2.22
N GLU A 109 30.73 24.06 -3.07
CA GLU A 109 30.43 24.01 -4.50
C GLU A 109 29.16 23.20 -4.81
N ARG A 110 28.87 22.19 -3.98
CA ARG A 110 27.71 21.31 -4.13
C ARG A 110 26.41 21.97 -3.68
N VAL A 111 26.43 22.62 -2.52
CA VAL A 111 25.25 23.26 -1.92
C VAL A 111 24.92 24.60 -2.60
N GLY A 112 25.96 25.35 -2.99
CA GLY A 112 25.82 26.66 -3.60
C GLY A 112 25.86 27.83 -2.61
N SER A 113 25.81 29.05 -3.15
CA SER A 113 26.04 30.28 -2.39
C SER A 113 24.82 30.80 -1.61
N GLU A 114 23.61 30.38 -1.98
CA GLU A 114 22.36 30.83 -1.34
C GLU A 114 21.52 29.65 -0.81
N PRO A 115 22.04 28.82 0.12
CA PRO A 115 21.34 27.65 0.63
C PRO A 115 20.07 28.00 1.40
N VAL A 116 19.11 27.07 1.44
CA VAL A 116 18.02 27.15 2.41
C VAL A 116 18.57 26.88 3.81
N VAL A 117 18.24 27.73 4.78
CA VAL A 117 18.62 27.49 6.19
C VAL A 117 17.41 26.93 6.94
N LEU A 118 17.56 25.74 7.51
CA LEU A 118 16.51 25.01 8.23
C LEU A 118 17.00 24.64 9.63
N GLU A 119 16.20 24.92 10.64
CA GLU A 119 16.46 24.56 12.03
C GLU A 119 15.28 23.76 12.59
N GLY A 120 15.54 22.55 13.03
CA GLY A 120 14.52 21.71 13.67
C GLY A 120 14.12 22.24 15.05
N PRO A 121 12.98 21.79 15.60
CA PRO A 121 12.48 22.29 16.89
C PRO A 121 13.44 22.10 18.08
N GLU A 122 14.31 21.09 18.03
CA GLU A 122 15.30 20.77 19.06
C GLU A 122 16.72 21.26 18.69
N GLY A 123 16.87 21.96 17.56
CA GLY A 123 18.12 22.59 17.12
C GLY A 123 18.98 21.76 16.17
N ILE A 124 20.30 21.94 16.27
CA ILE A 124 21.32 21.32 15.40
C ILE A 124 21.45 19.82 15.70
N GLY A 125 21.40 19.01 14.64
CA GLY A 125 21.44 17.55 14.71
C GLY A 125 22.82 16.94 14.46
N ARG A 126 22.85 15.61 14.39
CA ARG A 126 24.05 14.80 14.12
C ARG A 126 23.87 13.97 12.85
N TYR A 127 24.93 13.82 12.07
CA TYR A 127 24.89 13.02 10.84
C TYR A 127 24.83 11.52 11.10
N GLY A 128 23.97 10.84 10.35
CA GLY A 128 23.98 9.39 10.21
C GLY A 128 22.68 8.67 10.57
N GLY A 129 22.75 7.35 10.59
CA GLY A 129 21.61 6.47 10.79
C GLY A 129 20.70 6.34 9.56
N ALA A 130 19.55 5.71 9.76
CA ALA A 130 18.56 5.48 8.71
C ALA A 130 17.15 5.82 9.21
N LEU A 131 16.32 6.37 8.32
CA LEU A 131 14.89 6.52 8.54
C LEU A 131 14.18 5.29 7.96
N ILE A 132 13.64 4.43 8.82
CA ILE A 132 12.91 3.22 8.42
C ILE A 132 11.42 3.57 8.35
N LYS A 133 10.85 3.37 7.16
CA LYS A 133 9.45 3.64 6.84
C LYS A 133 8.79 2.37 6.32
N VAL A 134 7.50 2.25 6.58
CA VAL A 134 6.64 1.21 6.04
C VAL A 134 5.48 1.84 5.27
N GLU A 135 5.14 1.24 4.14
CA GLU A 135 3.94 1.56 3.37
C GLU A 135 3.03 0.33 3.24
N ASN A 136 1.71 0.58 3.24
CA ASN A 136 0.68 -0.47 3.14
C ASN A 136 0.56 -1.08 1.74
N ALA A 137 0.92 -0.31 0.73
CA ALA A 137 1.10 -0.75 -0.65
C ALA A 137 1.93 0.31 -1.38
N THR A 138 3.06 -0.08 -1.96
CA THR A 138 3.67 0.76 -3.00
C THR A 138 2.91 0.45 -4.28
N SER A 139 2.06 1.36 -4.75
CA SER A 139 1.64 1.29 -6.14
C SER A 139 2.87 1.59 -6.99
N GLY A 140 3.10 0.82 -8.05
CA GLY A 140 4.32 0.92 -8.87
C GLY A 140 4.71 2.33 -9.35
N GLU A 141 3.78 3.29 -9.27
CA GLU A 141 3.95 4.66 -9.76
C GLU A 141 4.15 5.74 -8.69
N ASN A 142 3.80 5.48 -7.42
CA ASN A 142 3.93 6.48 -6.35
C ASN A 142 4.41 5.84 -5.05
N VAL A 143 5.46 6.42 -4.47
CA VAL A 143 5.92 6.13 -3.11
C VAL A 143 5.73 7.39 -2.28
N SER A 144 5.55 7.27 -0.97
CA SER A 144 5.40 8.46 -0.12
C SER A 144 6.59 9.42 -0.26
N LEU A 145 7.78 8.91 -0.60
CA LEU A 145 8.95 9.74 -0.91
C LEU A 145 8.73 10.72 -2.06
N SER A 146 8.08 10.29 -3.16
CA SER A 146 7.87 11.14 -4.33
C SER A 146 6.82 12.22 -4.11
N SER A 147 5.97 12.10 -3.09
CA SER A 147 4.90 13.06 -2.78
C SER A 147 5.15 13.87 -1.51
N SER A 148 5.26 13.21 -0.35
CA SER A 148 5.11 13.83 0.97
C SER A 148 6.41 13.94 1.76
N TYR A 149 7.50 13.29 1.34
CA TYR A 149 8.78 13.28 2.07
C TYR A 149 9.93 13.92 1.28
N SER A 150 9.73 14.21 -0.01
CA SER A 150 10.73 14.94 -0.81
C SER A 150 10.70 16.45 -0.57
N GLY A 151 9.52 17.01 -0.26
CA GLY A 151 9.31 18.38 0.17
C GLY A 151 9.74 19.48 -0.79
N CYS A 152 10.11 19.16 -2.03
CA CYS A 152 10.75 20.13 -2.90
C CYS A 152 9.72 21.01 -3.62
N SER A 153 9.57 22.24 -3.15
CA SER A 153 8.68 23.27 -3.71
C SER A 153 9.40 24.64 -3.79
N LEU A 154 8.82 25.59 -4.53
CA LEU A 154 9.29 26.98 -4.52
C LEU A 154 9.07 27.63 -3.16
N VAL A 155 7.90 27.38 -2.57
CA VAL A 155 7.49 27.83 -1.23
C VAL A 155 6.88 26.66 -0.48
N ARG A 156 7.00 26.63 0.85
CA ARG A 156 6.56 25.49 1.67
C ARG A 156 5.65 25.96 2.80
N TRP A 157 4.71 25.12 3.22
CA TRP A 157 3.98 25.35 4.47
C TRP A 157 4.89 25.15 5.68
N SER A 158 4.69 25.95 6.73
CA SER A 158 5.20 25.60 8.06
C SER A 158 4.55 24.30 8.58
N PRO A 159 5.11 23.65 9.62
CA PRO A 159 4.46 22.52 10.30
C PRO A 159 2.99 22.76 10.69
N TYR A 160 2.62 24.00 11.01
CA TYR A 160 1.27 24.39 11.41
C TYR A 160 0.36 24.71 10.21
N GLY A 161 0.84 24.58 8.98
CA GLY A 161 0.10 24.99 7.79
C GLY A 161 -0.01 26.51 7.61
N TYR A 162 0.72 27.29 8.41
CA TYR A 162 0.89 28.75 8.28
C TYR A 162 2.07 29.24 9.14
N PRO A 163 2.90 30.21 8.70
CA PRO A 163 2.86 30.86 7.39
C PRO A 163 3.40 29.98 6.26
N ILE A 164 3.24 30.44 5.03
CA ILE A 164 4.04 29.97 3.90
C ILE A 164 5.43 30.57 4.04
N VAL A 165 6.46 29.73 3.90
CA VAL A 165 7.86 30.11 4.05
C VAL A 165 8.64 29.92 2.76
N PRO A 166 9.74 30.69 2.56
CA PRO A 166 10.67 30.46 1.47
C PRO A 166 11.21 29.03 1.48
N HIS A 167 11.32 28.44 0.29
CA HIS A 167 12.04 27.19 0.09
C HIS A 167 12.99 27.37 -1.08
N LEU A 168 12.75 26.81 -2.27
CA LEU A 168 13.66 26.99 -3.41
C LEU A 168 13.66 28.43 -3.96
N ALA A 169 12.52 29.12 -3.86
CA ALA A 169 12.48 30.58 -4.00
C ALA A 169 12.90 31.20 -2.67
N LYS A 170 13.93 32.06 -2.69
CA LYS A 170 14.37 32.79 -1.49
C LYS A 170 13.41 33.92 -1.11
N SER A 171 12.68 34.44 -2.08
CA SER A 171 11.64 35.47 -1.88
C SER A 171 10.66 35.48 -3.05
N TRP A 172 9.53 36.15 -2.86
CA TRP A 172 8.54 36.39 -3.92
C TRP A 172 7.92 37.78 -3.78
N GLU A 173 7.37 38.28 -4.89
CA GLU A 173 6.63 39.52 -4.96
C GLU A 173 5.26 39.26 -5.60
N ILE A 174 4.20 39.79 -4.98
CA ILE A 174 2.84 39.77 -5.53
C ILE A 174 2.51 41.17 -6.04
N LYS A 175 2.24 41.31 -7.34
CA LYS A 175 2.02 42.57 -8.03
C LYS A 175 0.65 42.59 -8.72
N ASP A 176 0.27 43.78 -9.17
CA ASP A 176 -0.90 44.00 -10.03
C ASP A 176 -2.18 43.34 -9.46
N GLN A 177 -2.43 43.54 -8.16
CA GLN A 177 -3.57 42.97 -7.44
C GLN A 177 -3.71 41.44 -7.64
N PHE A 178 -2.66 40.68 -7.33
CA PHE A 178 -2.63 39.21 -7.45
C PHE A 178 -2.71 38.67 -8.89
N ARG A 179 -2.45 39.50 -9.92
CA ARG A 179 -2.31 39.04 -11.31
C ARG A 179 -0.89 38.61 -11.66
N GLU A 180 0.10 39.08 -10.90
CA GLU A 180 1.50 38.82 -11.21
C GLU A 180 2.27 38.36 -9.97
N TYR A 181 2.98 37.25 -10.12
CA TYR A 181 3.83 36.64 -9.11
C TYR A 181 5.26 36.57 -9.65
N VAL A 182 6.21 37.17 -8.94
CA VAL A 182 7.63 37.11 -9.28
C VAL A 182 8.36 36.34 -8.20
N PHE A 183 8.96 35.20 -8.54
CA PHE A 183 9.73 34.36 -7.65
C PHE A 183 11.23 34.56 -7.93
N HIS A 184 11.98 34.82 -6.87
CA HIS A 184 13.44 34.91 -6.92
C HIS A 184 14.02 33.59 -6.43
N LEU A 185 14.62 32.83 -7.33
CA LEU A 185 15.25 31.55 -7.06
C LEU A 185 16.62 31.74 -6.37
N ARG A 186 17.05 30.68 -5.69
CA ARG A 186 18.36 30.61 -5.04
C ARG A 186 19.46 30.37 -6.05
N LYS A 187 20.55 31.13 -5.95
CA LYS A 187 21.74 30.96 -6.78
C LYS A 187 22.60 29.81 -6.31
N GLY A 188 23.10 29.03 -7.27
CA GLY A 188 24.04 27.93 -7.02
C GLY A 188 23.39 26.59 -6.66
N VAL A 189 22.05 26.50 -6.66
CA VAL A 189 21.35 25.22 -6.48
C VAL A 189 21.65 24.29 -7.64
N ARG A 190 21.83 23.00 -7.35
CA ARG A 190 22.13 21.96 -8.33
C ARG A 190 21.18 20.78 -8.19
N TRP A 191 20.91 20.12 -9.30
CA TRP A 191 20.30 18.80 -9.34
C TRP A 191 21.25 17.76 -8.72
N SER A 192 20.73 16.57 -8.36
CA SER A 192 21.52 15.51 -7.70
C SER A 192 22.71 14.95 -8.51
N ASP A 193 22.80 15.28 -9.79
CA ASP A 193 23.92 14.96 -10.68
C ASP A 193 24.94 16.10 -10.80
N GLY A 194 24.71 17.22 -10.10
CA GLY A 194 25.57 18.40 -10.09
C GLY A 194 25.24 19.45 -11.13
N HIS A 195 24.27 19.22 -12.03
CA HIS A 195 23.88 20.23 -13.02
C HIS A 195 23.21 21.44 -12.33
N PRO A 196 23.55 22.69 -12.68
CA PRO A 196 22.87 23.87 -12.16
C PRO A 196 21.36 23.83 -12.41
N LEU A 197 20.58 24.23 -11.41
CA LEU A 197 19.16 24.49 -11.58
C LEU A 197 18.96 25.97 -11.94
N THR A 198 18.18 26.24 -12.99
CA THR A 198 17.84 27.61 -13.39
C THR A 198 16.35 27.73 -13.76
N THR A 199 15.91 28.94 -14.12
CA THR A 199 14.58 29.14 -14.71
C THR A 199 14.36 28.34 -16.01
N GLU A 200 15.41 27.91 -16.70
CA GLU A 200 15.31 27.08 -17.90
C GLU A 200 14.61 25.74 -17.61
N ASP A 201 14.88 25.11 -16.46
CA ASP A 201 14.25 23.85 -16.07
C ASP A 201 12.75 24.01 -15.87
N ILE A 202 12.35 25.12 -15.24
CA ILE A 202 10.95 25.44 -14.98
C ILE A 202 10.21 25.77 -16.28
N LEU A 203 10.84 26.54 -17.18
CA LEU A 203 10.27 26.84 -18.49
C LEU A 203 10.22 25.61 -19.39
N TYR A 204 11.19 24.71 -19.29
CA TYR A 204 11.15 23.43 -19.99
C TYR A 204 9.91 22.63 -19.61
N PHE A 205 9.65 22.46 -18.31
CA PHE A 205 8.39 21.86 -17.82
C PHE A 205 7.17 22.59 -18.40
N TRP A 206 7.15 23.91 -18.31
CA TRP A 206 5.99 24.70 -18.71
C TRP A 206 5.69 24.60 -20.21
N GLU A 207 6.70 24.73 -21.05
CA GLU A 207 6.56 24.82 -22.52
C GLU A 207 6.53 23.44 -23.17
N ASN A 208 7.36 22.51 -22.71
CA ASN A 208 7.61 21.24 -23.37
C ASN A 208 6.95 20.05 -22.66
N GLU A 209 6.25 20.27 -21.53
CA GLU A 209 5.45 19.21 -20.91
C GLU A 209 4.03 19.68 -20.64
N ALA A 210 3.86 20.71 -19.81
CA ALA A 210 2.54 21.14 -19.35
C ALA A 210 1.68 21.79 -20.46
N ASN A 211 2.32 22.39 -21.47
CA ASN A 211 1.67 22.99 -22.63
C ASN A 211 1.96 22.27 -23.95
N GLU A 212 2.58 21.08 -23.91
CA GLU A 212 2.89 20.30 -25.11
C GLU A 212 1.82 19.21 -25.30
N PRO A 213 0.90 19.36 -26.26
CA PRO A 213 -0.21 18.42 -26.45
C PRO A 213 0.24 16.97 -26.69
N ALA A 214 1.45 16.74 -27.20
CA ALA A 214 1.98 15.39 -27.42
C ALA A 214 2.50 14.68 -26.16
N ILE A 215 2.62 15.40 -25.04
CA ILE A 215 3.08 14.87 -23.74
C ILE A 215 2.01 15.03 -22.66
N SER A 216 1.25 16.12 -22.72
CA SER A 216 0.14 16.37 -21.83
C SER A 216 -0.99 17.00 -22.62
N GLN A 217 -2.12 16.30 -22.69
CA GLN A 217 -3.32 16.84 -23.33
C GLN A 217 -3.90 18.05 -22.56
N ARG A 218 -3.54 18.28 -21.28
CA ARG A 218 -4.07 19.39 -20.46
C ARG A 218 -3.14 19.88 -19.34
N LEU A 219 -2.99 21.20 -19.28
CA LEU A 219 -2.30 21.96 -18.23
C LEU A 219 -2.75 21.61 -16.80
N THR A 220 -1.79 21.48 -15.87
CA THR A 220 -2.04 21.40 -14.42
C THR A 220 -3.01 22.48 -13.96
N HIS A 221 -4.06 22.08 -13.23
CA HIS A 221 -5.20 22.93 -12.91
C HIS A 221 -4.86 24.19 -12.07
N ILE A 222 -3.70 24.24 -11.37
CA ILE A 222 -3.27 25.43 -10.62
C ILE A 222 -2.72 26.56 -11.50
N PHE A 223 -2.32 26.26 -12.74
CA PHE A 223 -1.82 27.25 -13.70
C PHE A 223 -2.87 27.72 -14.69
N ARG A 224 -4.14 27.34 -14.46
CA ARG A 224 -5.30 27.91 -15.13
C ARG A 224 -6.14 28.64 -14.09
N HIS A 225 -6.57 29.85 -14.42
CA HIS A 225 -7.48 30.63 -13.58
C HIS A 225 -8.60 31.19 -14.44
N MET A 226 -9.84 31.04 -13.99
CA MET A 226 -11.04 31.44 -14.76
C MET A 226 -11.07 30.91 -16.21
N GLY A 227 -10.63 29.67 -16.40
CA GLY A 227 -10.57 29.02 -17.72
C GLY A 227 -9.40 29.43 -18.61
N LYS A 228 -8.58 30.41 -18.19
CA LYS A 228 -7.45 30.93 -18.97
C LYS A 228 -6.12 30.43 -18.40
N PRO A 229 -5.15 30.03 -19.24
CA PRO A 229 -3.83 29.63 -18.77
C PRO A 229 -3.01 30.84 -18.29
N ALA A 230 -2.12 30.60 -17.34
CA ALA A 230 -1.09 31.55 -16.94
C ALA A 230 -0.09 31.80 -18.08
N LYS A 231 0.69 32.87 -17.95
CA LYS A 231 1.88 33.12 -18.77
C LYS A 231 3.11 33.07 -17.87
N MET A 232 4.03 32.17 -18.17
CA MET A 232 5.32 32.07 -17.47
C MET A 232 6.43 32.65 -18.33
N ALA A 233 7.36 33.36 -17.70
CA ALA A 233 8.56 33.89 -18.36
C ALA A 233 9.70 34.00 -17.37
N ALA A 234 10.92 33.67 -17.81
CA ALA A 234 12.13 34.04 -17.11
C ALA A 234 12.43 35.53 -17.33
N ILE A 235 12.64 36.28 -16.24
CA ILE A 235 13.17 37.65 -16.31
C ILE A 235 14.70 37.56 -16.48
N ASP A 236 15.32 36.63 -15.74
CA ASP A 236 16.72 36.23 -15.83
C ASP A 236 16.85 34.76 -15.36
N GLU A 237 18.09 34.25 -15.30
CA GLU A 237 18.42 32.86 -14.94
C GLU A 237 17.85 32.38 -13.59
N TYR A 238 17.58 33.31 -12.66
CA TYR A 238 17.10 33.00 -11.31
C TYR A 238 15.83 33.74 -10.94
N THR A 239 15.11 34.35 -11.89
CA THR A 239 13.91 35.13 -11.62
C THR A 239 12.77 34.69 -12.52
N LEU A 240 11.77 34.03 -11.93
CA LEU A 240 10.60 33.51 -12.63
C LEU A 240 9.41 34.46 -12.44
N LYS A 241 8.75 34.82 -13.53
CA LYS A 241 7.50 35.58 -13.52
C LYS A 241 6.34 34.69 -13.98
N ILE A 242 5.27 34.66 -13.20
CA ILE A 242 4.00 34.02 -13.54
C ILE A 242 2.91 35.08 -13.54
N ARG A 243 2.20 35.23 -14.66
CA ARG A 243 1.15 36.24 -14.84
C ARG A 243 -0.17 35.58 -15.24
N PHE A 244 -1.23 35.93 -14.53
CA PHE A 244 -2.61 35.55 -14.83
C PHE A 244 -3.34 36.71 -15.50
N GLU A 245 -4.33 36.38 -16.33
CA GLU A 245 -5.18 37.42 -16.90
C GLU A 245 -6.06 38.06 -15.84
N ASP A 246 -6.62 37.26 -14.92
CA ASP A 246 -7.50 37.67 -13.83
C ASP A 246 -6.82 37.55 -12.46
N PRO A 247 -7.21 38.33 -11.42
CA PRO A 247 -6.61 38.26 -10.09
C PRO A 247 -6.74 36.86 -9.50
N TYR A 248 -5.65 36.26 -9.02
CA TYR A 248 -5.68 34.92 -8.43
C TYR A 248 -5.05 34.93 -7.04
N ARG A 249 -5.82 35.27 -6.01
CA ARG A 249 -5.32 35.49 -4.64
C ARG A 249 -4.69 34.25 -4.01
N ASP A 250 -5.33 33.11 -4.19
CA ASP A 250 -4.98 31.85 -3.50
C ASP A 250 -3.84 31.09 -4.19
N PHE A 251 -3.26 31.64 -5.27
CA PHE A 251 -2.24 30.96 -6.06
C PHE A 251 -1.01 30.57 -5.22
N LEU A 252 -0.56 31.44 -4.32
CA LEU A 252 0.59 31.15 -3.45
C LEU A 252 0.31 29.97 -2.50
N ASP A 253 -0.90 29.90 -1.94
CA ASP A 253 -1.32 28.80 -1.07
C ASP A 253 -1.31 27.47 -1.83
N ARG A 254 -1.78 27.48 -3.08
CA ARG A 254 -1.78 26.30 -3.95
C ARG A 254 -0.36 25.90 -4.37
N MET A 255 0.52 26.87 -4.56
CA MET A 255 1.95 26.64 -4.84
C MET A 255 2.70 25.96 -3.68
N ALA A 256 2.22 26.10 -2.43
CA ALA A 256 2.79 25.41 -1.28
C ALA A 256 2.33 23.94 -1.13
N THR A 257 1.38 23.49 -1.97
CA THR A 257 0.86 22.10 -1.97
C THR A 257 1.65 21.18 -2.91
N SER A 258 1.29 19.89 -2.98
CA SER A 258 1.88 18.90 -3.90
C SER A 258 1.84 19.36 -5.37
N HIS A 259 0.85 20.15 -5.74
CA HIS A 259 0.69 20.70 -7.09
C HIS A 259 1.84 21.63 -7.49
N GLY A 260 2.34 22.45 -6.56
CA GLY A 260 3.47 23.35 -6.83
C GLY A 260 4.79 22.62 -7.04
N GLN A 261 4.93 21.39 -6.53
CA GLN A 261 6.16 20.58 -6.72
C GLN A 261 6.35 20.16 -8.19
N GLN A 262 5.29 20.14 -9.01
CA GLN A 262 5.38 19.65 -10.39
C GLN A 262 6.36 20.48 -11.24
N LEU A 263 6.48 21.79 -10.98
CA LEU A 263 7.46 22.68 -11.65
C LEU A 263 8.92 22.24 -11.47
N LEU A 264 9.20 21.40 -10.46
CA LEU A 264 10.54 21.05 -10.01
C LEU A 264 10.86 19.56 -10.23
N ARG A 265 10.09 18.91 -11.12
CA ARG A 265 10.28 17.49 -11.45
C ARG A 265 11.00 17.24 -12.77
N SER A 266 11.29 18.30 -13.53
CA SER A 266 11.72 18.16 -14.93
C SER A 266 13.09 18.80 -15.19
N PRO A 267 14.20 18.10 -14.87
CA PRO A 267 15.55 18.56 -15.21
C PRO A 267 15.71 18.62 -16.73
N ALA A 268 15.79 19.83 -17.28
CA ALA A 268 15.77 20.05 -18.71
C ALA A 268 16.97 19.40 -19.40
N HIS A 269 18.16 19.50 -18.80
CA HIS A 269 19.40 18.94 -19.34
C HIS A 269 19.36 17.42 -19.50
N TYR A 270 18.57 16.72 -18.68
CA TYR A 270 18.38 15.28 -18.75
C TYR A 270 17.21 14.91 -19.67
N LEU A 271 16.05 15.56 -19.49
CA LEU A 271 14.81 15.15 -20.16
C LEU A 271 14.75 15.55 -21.63
N LYS A 272 15.42 16.65 -22.05
CA LYS A 272 15.44 17.09 -23.46
C LYS A 272 15.83 15.98 -24.42
N SER A 273 16.81 15.14 -24.07
CA SER A 273 17.27 14.03 -24.91
C SER A 273 16.23 12.92 -25.10
N TYR A 274 15.32 12.75 -24.14
CA TYR A 274 14.26 11.74 -24.19
C TYR A 274 12.93 12.27 -24.73
N HIS A 275 12.83 13.58 -24.97
CA HIS A 275 11.57 14.22 -25.30
C HIS A 275 11.05 13.76 -26.69
N PRO A 276 9.80 13.28 -26.80
CA PRO A 276 9.25 12.71 -28.04
C PRO A 276 9.37 13.57 -29.31
N ILE A 277 9.25 14.90 -29.20
CA ILE A 277 9.33 15.85 -30.33
C ILE A 277 10.73 16.44 -30.55
N ILE A 278 11.36 16.97 -29.50
CA ILE A 278 12.61 17.74 -29.62
C ILE A 278 13.87 16.92 -29.35
N GLY A 279 13.73 15.70 -28.82
CA GLY A 279 14.83 14.79 -28.55
C GLY A 279 15.39 14.15 -29.82
N ASP A 280 16.51 13.45 -29.69
CA ASP A 280 17.10 12.72 -30.82
C ASP A 280 16.32 11.42 -31.07
N HIS A 281 15.68 11.32 -32.24
CA HIS A 281 14.83 10.18 -32.60
C HIS A 281 15.62 8.87 -32.70
N GLU A 282 16.90 8.90 -33.10
CA GLU A 282 17.72 7.69 -33.18
C GLU A 282 18.04 7.16 -31.78
N PHE A 283 18.50 8.04 -30.89
CA PHE A 283 18.71 7.73 -29.48
C PHE A 283 17.43 7.22 -28.81
N ILE A 284 16.29 7.89 -29.02
CA ILE A 284 15.00 7.46 -28.46
C ILE A 284 14.62 6.07 -28.96
N ALA A 285 14.77 5.78 -30.26
CA ALA A 285 14.46 4.48 -30.81
C ALA A 285 15.35 3.36 -30.22
N GLU A 286 16.64 3.62 -30.04
CA GLU A 286 17.57 2.68 -29.38
C GLU A 286 17.18 2.45 -27.91
N GLU A 287 16.87 3.52 -27.19
CA GLU A 287 16.45 3.47 -25.79
C GLU A 287 15.11 2.76 -25.59
N MET A 288 14.16 2.97 -26.50
CA MET A 288 12.89 2.24 -26.53
C MET A 288 13.11 0.73 -26.65
N VAL A 289 13.99 0.30 -27.56
CA VAL A 289 14.36 -1.12 -27.70
C VAL A 289 15.05 -1.63 -26.44
N ARG A 290 15.99 -0.85 -25.89
CA ARG A 290 16.78 -1.20 -24.70
C ARG A 290 15.92 -1.41 -23.45
N VAL A 291 14.92 -0.54 -23.26
CA VAL A 291 14.05 -0.55 -22.07
C VAL A 291 12.78 -1.39 -22.30
N GLY A 292 12.42 -1.66 -23.56
CA GLY A 292 11.20 -2.38 -23.93
C GLY A 292 9.95 -1.49 -23.95
N MET A 293 10.09 -0.22 -24.38
CA MET A 293 8.98 0.74 -24.47
C MET A 293 8.44 0.81 -25.91
N PRO A 294 7.11 0.80 -26.12
CA PRO A 294 6.51 0.77 -27.46
C PRO A 294 6.38 2.14 -28.12
N SER A 295 6.39 3.23 -27.34
CA SER A 295 6.30 4.61 -27.83
C SER A 295 7.33 5.53 -27.16
N PRO A 296 7.76 6.61 -27.85
CA PRO A 296 8.56 7.67 -27.25
C PRO A 296 7.93 8.30 -26.01
N GLN A 297 6.60 8.48 -26.00
CA GLN A 297 5.84 9.05 -24.88
C GLN A 297 5.93 8.17 -23.62
N MET A 298 5.83 6.84 -23.82
CA MET A 298 6.00 5.88 -22.73
C MET A 298 7.44 5.83 -22.23
N LEU A 299 8.44 5.92 -23.12
CA LEU A 299 9.84 6.06 -22.70
C LEU A 299 10.05 7.33 -21.86
N TYR A 300 9.49 8.45 -22.31
CA TYR A 300 9.58 9.73 -21.60
C TYR A 300 8.95 9.66 -20.21
N SER A 301 7.76 9.06 -20.11
CA SER A 301 7.09 8.80 -18.83
C SER A 301 7.90 7.85 -17.94
N TYR A 302 8.49 6.81 -18.52
CA TYR A 302 9.31 5.83 -17.83
C TYR A 302 10.56 6.47 -17.20
N VAL A 303 11.31 7.30 -17.94
CA VAL A 303 12.52 7.95 -17.42
C VAL A 303 12.22 8.95 -16.30
N LYS A 304 10.97 9.45 -16.21
CA LYS A 304 10.52 10.35 -15.13
C LYS A 304 10.16 9.64 -13.81
N ARG A 305 10.02 8.32 -13.82
CA ARG A 305 9.59 7.54 -12.63
C ARG A 305 10.52 7.69 -11.44
N TRP A 306 9.95 7.64 -10.24
CA TRP A 306 10.68 7.76 -8.96
C TRP A 306 11.77 6.70 -8.81
N ASN A 307 11.57 5.52 -9.39
CA ASN A 307 12.48 4.38 -9.32
C ASN A 307 13.52 4.35 -10.45
N ASN A 308 13.62 5.37 -11.31
CA ASN A 308 14.71 5.53 -12.26
C ASN A 308 15.94 6.15 -11.57
N PRO A 309 17.04 5.42 -11.37
CA PRO A 309 18.20 5.91 -10.62
C PRO A 309 19.03 7.00 -11.32
N HIS A 310 18.85 7.15 -12.64
CA HIS A 310 19.54 8.17 -13.43
C HIS A 310 18.85 9.53 -13.39
N HIS A 311 17.55 9.56 -13.11
CA HIS A 311 16.80 10.80 -13.13
C HIS A 311 17.31 11.76 -12.04
N PRO A 312 17.82 12.95 -12.41
CA PRO A 312 18.27 13.92 -11.43
C PRO A 312 17.10 14.41 -10.57
N ARG A 313 17.33 14.55 -9.26
CA ARG A 313 16.30 14.98 -8.28
C ARG A 313 16.82 16.12 -7.42
N LEU A 314 15.89 16.91 -6.89
CA LEU A 314 16.14 17.93 -5.85
C LEU A 314 15.78 17.42 -4.44
N TRP A 315 15.49 16.13 -4.29
CA TRP A 315 15.04 15.53 -3.05
C TRP A 315 16.20 15.40 -2.04
N PRO A 316 15.92 15.36 -0.71
CA PRO A 316 16.93 15.14 0.33
C PRO A 316 17.61 13.76 0.24
N TRP A 317 16.88 12.75 -0.25
CA TRP A 317 17.42 11.41 -0.56
C TRP A 317 17.11 11.03 -2.01
N VAL A 318 18.05 10.33 -2.65
CA VAL A 318 17.99 9.88 -4.04
C VAL A 318 18.08 8.37 -4.15
N TYR A 319 17.38 7.83 -5.14
CA TYR A 319 17.44 6.41 -5.48
C TYR A 319 18.59 6.20 -6.45
N ARG A 320 19.61 5.42 -6.06
CA ARG A 320 20.79 5.16 -6.91
C ARG A 320 21.00 3.70 -7.26
N THR A 321 20.35 2.80 -6.54
CA THR A 321 20.46 1.35 -6.76
C THR A 321 19.09 0.79 -7.09
N TYR A 322 18.83 0.51 -8.36
CA TYR A 322 17.57 -0.11 -8.77
C TYR A 322 17.42 -1.49 -8.12
N LYS A 323 16.28 -1.67 -7.46
CA LYS A 323 15.71 -2.94 -7.05
C LYS A 323 14.28 -3.05 -7.59
N PRO A 324 13.88 -4.23 -8.09
CA PRO A 324 12.52 -4.48 -8.56
C PRO A 324 11.50 -4.57 -7.43
N ASN A 325 11.97 -4.83 -6.19
CA ASN A 325 11.13 -5.07 -5.02
C ASN A 325 11.62 -4.27 -3.81
N PRO A 326 10.70 -3.90 -2.89
CA PRO A 326 11.08 -3.40 -1.58
C PRO A 326 11.99 -4.39 -0.82
N PRO A 327 12.88 -3.89 0.06
CA PRO A 327 13.00 -2.49 0.47
C PRO A 327 13.65 -1.60 -0.60
N TYR A 328 13.10 -0.40 -0.77
CA TYR A 328 13.74 0.64 -1.56
C TYR A 328 14.65 1.47 -0.66
N VAL A 329 15.91 1.57 -1.03
CA VAL A 329 16.94 2.25 -0.24
C VAL A 329 17.32 3.53 -0.97
N PHE A 330 17.00 4.65 -0.36
CA PHE A 330 17.40 5.97 -0.82
C PHE A 330 18.60 6.43 0.01
N VAL A 331 19.61 6.97 -0.65
CA VAL A 331 20.80 7.53 -0.02
C VAL A 331 20.74 9.05 -0.07
N ARG A 332 21.39 9.73 0.86
CA ARG A 332 21.42 11.20 0.91
C ARG A 332 21.81 11.79 -0.45
N ASN A 333 21.19 12.90 -0.81
CA ASN A 333 21.55 13.65 -2.00
C ASN A 333 22.80 14.50 -1.72
N PRO A 334 23.95 14.24 -2.38
CA PRO A 334 25.16 15.01 -2.15
C PRO A 334 25.04 16.47 -2.64
N TYR A 335 24.06 16.81 -3.47
CA TYR A 335 23.81 18.18 -3.93
C TYR A 335 22.57 18.80 -3.29
N TYR A 336 22.11 18.26 -2.14
CA TYR A 336 20.98 18.87 -1.46
C TYR A 336 21.34 20.30 -1.00
N PHE A 337 20.43 21.23 -1.25
CA PHE A 337 20.67 22.67 -1.23
C PHE A 337 20.33 23.35 0.10
N ALA A 338 20.02 22.57 1.14
CA ALA A 338 19.71 23.08 2.46
C ALA A 338 20.83 22.80 3.46
N VAL A 339 20.96 23.71 4.43
CA VAL A 339 21.91 23.66 5.54
C VAL A 339 21.18 23.96 6.85
N ASP A 340 21.79 23.62 7.96
CA ASP A 340 21.40 24.14 9.27
C ASP A 340 21.98 25.55 9.53
N PRO A 341 21.62 26.23 10.65
CA PRO A 341 22.20 27.53 10.98
C PRO A 341 23.72 27.55 11.18
N ALA A 342 24.35 26.38 11.38
CA ALA A 342 25.79 26.22 11.52
C ALA A 342 26.49 25.85 10.21
N GLY A 343 25.78 25.80 9.07
CA GLY A 343 26.36 25.49 7.76
C GLY A 343 26.61 24.00 7.52
N ASN A 344 25.97 23.12 8.28
CA ASN A 344 25.98 21.67 8.05
C ASN A 344 24.96 21.32 6.95
N GLN A 345 25.41 20.75 5.83
CA GLN A 345 24.55 20.31 4.74
C GLN A 345 23.55 19.23 5.18
N LEU A 346 22.26 19.49 4.97
CA LEU A 346 21.18 18.53 5.25
C LEU A 346 21.02 17.49 4.12
N PRO A 347 20.30 16.37 4.32
CA PRO A 347 19.68 15.92 5.56
C PRO A 347 20.67 15.41 6.60
N TYR A 348 20.32 15.35 7.89
CA TYR A 348 21.21 14.69 8.86
C TYR A 348 21.27 13.17 8.66
N ILE A 349 20.12 12.53 8.43
CA ILE A 349 20.03 11.09 8.20
C ILE A 349 20.59 10.71 6.82
N ASP A 350 21.46 9.71 6.76
CA ASP A 350 22.16 9.31 5.52
C ASP A 350 21.30 8.47 4.57
N ARG A 351 20.31 7.73 5.07
CA ARG A 351 19.45 6.85 4.25
C ARG A 351 17.99 6.87 4.68
N CYS A 352 17.10 6.80 3.69
CA CYS A 352 15.68 6.51 3.90
C CYS A 352 15.38 5.11 3.34
N ILE A 353 14.88 4.21 4.17
CA ILE A 353 14.60 2.81 3.82
C ILE A 353 13.08 2.64 3.83
N LEU A 354 12.53 2.35 2.65
CA LEU A 354 11.11 2.13 2.48
C LEU A 354 10.82 0.63 2.36
N GLN A 355 10.07 0.09 3.31
CA GLN A 355 9.58 -1.28 3.33
C GLN A 355 8.08 -1.34 2.99
N GLU A 356 7.61 -2.48 2.52
CA GLU A 356 6.19 -2.73 2.26
C GLU A 356 5.68 -3.76 3.26
N ARG A 357 4.55 -3.47 3.91
CA ARG A 357 3.83 -4.39 4.82
C ARG A 357 2.36 -4.35 4.43
N GLN A 358 1.65 -5.47 4.41
CA GLN A 358 0.24 -5.47 3.99
C GLN A 358 -0.71 -5.26 5.16
N GLY A 359 -1.78 -4.48 4.96
CA GLY A 359 -2.87 -4.29 5.92
C GLY A 359 -2.42 -3.66 7.25
N ASP A 360 -2.97 -4.12 8.36
CA ASP A 360 -2.69 -3.59 9.70
C ASP A 360 -1.28 -3.93 10.22
N MET A 361 -0.50 -4.72 9.47
CA MET A 361 0.83 -5.15 9.91
C MET A 361 1.84 -4.01 10.00
N ALA A 362 1.63 -2.92 9.25
CA ALA A 362 2.43 -1.71 9.41
C ALA A 362 2.23 -1.07 10.79
N GLU A 363 0.99 -1.04 11.27
CA GLU A 363 0.64 -0.53 12.60
C GLU A 363 1.26 -1.41 13.69
N VAL A 364 1.13 -2.74 13.56
CA VAL A 364 1.75 -3.70 14.49
C VAL A 364 3.28 -3.54 14.54
N ALA A 365 3.94 -3.37 13.39
CA ALA A 365 5.38 -3.12 13.34
C ALA A 365 5.77 -1.79 14.00
N ALA A 366 4.92 -0.76 13.92
CA ALA A 366 5.11 0.49 14.64
C ALA A 366 5.01 0.28 16.15
N ILE A 367 3.97 -0.41 16.64
CA ILE A 367 3.77 -0.73 18.07
C ILE A 367 4.92 -1.60 18.61
N ASN A 368 5.54 -2.42 17.78
CA ASN A 368 6.71 -3.21 18.16
C ASN A 368 8.04 -2.43 18.13
N GLY A 369 8.05 -1.14 17.76
CA GLY A 369 9.27 -0.33 17.69
C GLY A 369 10.16 -0.60 16.47
N GLU A 370 9.64 -1.24 15.41
CA GLU A 370 10.42 -1.59 14.23
C GLU A 370 10.57 -0.43 13.22
N ILE A 371 9.72 0.58 13.34
CA ILE A 371 9.60 1.71 12.40
C ILE A 371 10.12 2.97 13.08
N SER A 372 10.86 3.82 12.35
CA SER A 372 11.41 5.06 12.91
C SER A 372 10.34 6.14 13.11
N LEU A 373 9.45 6.26 12.13
CA LEU A 373 8.33 7.22 12.15
C LEU A 373 7.14 6.57 11.44
N TYR A 374 6.01 6.40 12.12
CA TYR A 374 4.78 5.89 11.52
C TYR A 374 3.67 6.94 11.59
N MET A 375 3.02 7.18 10.45
CA MET A 375 2.00 8.21 10.27
C MET A 375 0.75 7.53 9.71
N GLY A 376 -0.43 7.79 10.29
CA GLY A 376 -1.69 7.16 9.87
C GLY A 376 -2.15 6.02 10.78
N PHE A 377 -1.72 6.04 12.04
CA PHE A 377 -2.12 5.09 13.06
C PHE A 377 -3.59 5.29 13.44
N LEU A 378 -4.39 4.22 13.43
CA LEU A 378 -5.82 4.29 13.72
C LEU A 378 -6.07 4.47 15.21
N PHE A 379 -7.12 5.22 15.55
CA PHE A 379 -7.45 5.45 16.96
C PHE A 379 -7.81 4.16 17.72
N SER A 380 -8.30 3.13 17.03
CA SER A 380 -8.58 1.80 17.61
C SER A 380 -7.33 1.13 18.20
N GLY A 381 -6.14 1.43 17.69
CA GLY A 381 -4.88 0.90 18.23
C GLY A 381 -4.31 1.71 19.39
N TYR A 382 -4.93 2.85 19.76
CA TYR A 382 -4.33 3.86 20.62
C TYR A 382 -3.91 3.31 21.98
N SER A 383 -4.83 2.68 22.70
CA SER A 383 -4.57 2.12 24.03
C SER A 383 -3.47 1.07 23.99
N LEU A 384 -3.42 0.26 22.94
CA LEU A 384 -2.35 -0.73 22.76
C LEU A 384 -0.99 -0.08 22.51
N ALA A 385 -0.94 0.98 21.71
CA ALA A 385 0.29 1.74 21.49
C ALA A 385 0.76 2.44 22.78
N MET A 386 -0.15 3.07 23.52
CA MET A 386 0.18 3.70 24.80
C MET A 386 0.68 2.67 25.83
N GLU A 387 0.04 1.50 25.93
CA GLU A 387 0.47 0.41 26.81
C GLU A 387 1.85 -0.16 26.43
N GLN A 388 2.16 -0.26 25.13
CA GLN A 388 3.40 -0.85 24.65
C GLN A 388 4.54 0.13 24.39
N ARG A 389 4.32 1.45 24.52
CA ARG A 389 5.30 2.49 24.17
C ARG A 389 6.67 2.30 24.82
N GLU A 390 6.69 1.99 26.12
CA GLU A 390 7.94 1.76 26.87
C GLU A 390 8.65 0.48 26.40
N GLN A 391 7.91 -0.58 26.08
CA GLN A 391 8.49 -1.84 25.63
C GLN A 391 8.98 -1.74 24.17
N GLY A 392 8.25 -1.02 23.31
CA GLY A 392 8.63 -0.81 21.92
C GLY A 392 9.67 0.29 21.73
N GLY A 393 9.94 1.13 22.74
CA GLY A 393 10.92 2.22 22.66
C GLY A 393 10.50 3.30 21.68
N TYR A 394 9.32 3.89 21.89
CA TYR A 394 8.81 5.00 21.10
C TYR A 394 7.90 5.90 21.93
N GLU A 395 7.68 7.11 21.41
CA GLU A 395 6.68 8.06 21.87
C GLU A 395 5.51 8.15 20.87
N VAL A 396 4.34 8.57 21.38
CA VAL A 396 3.13 8.77 20.57
C VAL A 396 2.80 10.26 20.54
N TYR A 397 2.88 10.88 19.37
CA TYR A 397 2.49 12.28 19.14
C TYR A 397 1.07 12.36 18.56
N HIS A 398 0.40 13.48 18.80
CA HIS A 398 -1.00 13.71 18.45
C HIS A 398 -1.12 14.89 17.48
N TRP A 399 -0.84 14.64 16.20
CA TRP A 399 -0.89 15.67 15.16
C TRP A 399 -2.31 16.14 14.86
N ALA A 400 -2.48 17.44 14.69
CA ALA A 400 -3.79 18.07 14.58
C ALA A 400 -4.51 17.72 13.28
N ARG A 401 -5.82 17.47 13.39
CA ARG A 401 -6.73 17.17 12.27
C ARG A 401 -7.53 18.36 11.75
N LEU A 402 -7.56 19.49 12.48
CA LEU A 402 -8.22 20.73 12.06
C LEU A 402 -9.68 20.56 11.62
N ASN A 403 -10.53 20.11 12.54
CA ASN A 403 -11.92 19.70 12.26
C ASN A 403 -12.01 18.55 11.23
N GLY A 404 -10.99 17.70 11.21
CA GLY A 404 -10.89 16.48 10.40
C GLY A 404 -11.95 15.45 10.73
N THR A 405 -12.66 14.88 9.76
CA THR A 405 -13.49 13.68 9.91
C THR A 405 -12.84 12.47 9.23
N ASP A 406 -13.08 11.26 9.72
CA ASP A 406 -12.61 9.99 9.12
C ASP A 406 -13.68 9.33 8.23
N PHE A 407 -14.93 9.81 8.30
CA PHE A 407 -16.04 9.19 7.60
C PHE A 407 -17.06 10.25 7.19
N LEU A 408 -16.93 10.67 5.93
CA LEU A 408 -17.80 11.64 5.29
C LEU A 408 -18.72 10.94 4.29
N ILE A 409 -20.01 11.28 4.35
CA ILE A 409 -21.04 10.73 3.47
C ILE A 409 -21.32 11.74 2.36
N PHE A 410 -21.36 11.25 1.12
CA PHE A 410 -21.57 12.00 -0.12
C PHE A 410 -22.89 11.57 -0.78
N PRO A 411 -23.98 12.33 -0.60
CA PRO A 411 -25.19 12.19 -1.40
C PRO A 411 -24.95 12.70 -2.82
N ASN A 412 -24.99 11.82 -3.83
CA ASN A 412 -24.61 12.15 -5.20
C ASN A 412 -25.64 13.06 -5.91
N GLN A 413 -25.31 14.34 -6.05
CA GLN A 413 -26.15 15.34 -6.73
C GLN A 413 -26.18 15.16 -8.26
N ASN A 414 -25.34 14.29 -8.81
CA ASN A 414 -25.21 14.02 -10.24
C ASN A 414 -25.58 12.59 -10.62
N LEU A 415 -26.31 11.85 -9.76
CA LEU A 415 -26.71 10.47 -9.99
C LEU A 415 -27.25 10.26 -11.41
N LYS A 416 -26.55 9.47 -12.22
CA LYS A 416 -26.84 9.28 -13.63
C LYS A 416 -27.76 8.07 -13.83
N PRO A 417 -28.90 8.22 -14.52
CA PRO A 417 -29.72 7.10 -14.90
C PRO A 417 -29.04 6.35 -16.07
N LEU A 418 -28.65 5.08 -15.86
CA LEU A 418 -28.00 4.21 -16.86
C LEU A 418 -28.93 3.86 -18.04
N SER A 419 -30.21 3.70 -17.74
CA SER A 419 -31.35 3.68 -18.66
C SER A 419 -32.29 4.81 -18.22
N ASN A 420 -33.30 5.22 -18.99
CA ASN A 420 -34.34 6.14 -18.49
C ASN A 420 -35.22 5.48 -17.40
N ASP A 421 -34.58 4.83 -16.42
CA ASP A 421 -35.18 4.16 -15.28
C ASP A 421 -35.88 5.20 -14.40
N PRO A 422 -37.22 5.15 -14.31
CA PRO A 422 -37.98 6.06 -13.47
C PRO A 422 -37.57 5.99 -11.99
N GLU A 423 -37.07 4.85 -11.51
CA GLU A 423 -36.61 4.68 -10.13
C GLU A 423 -35.39 5.55 -9.84
N VAL A 424 -34.36 5.48 -10.71
CA VAL A 424 -33.10 6.24 -10.52
C VAL A 424 -33.35 7.75 -10.63
N ILE A 425 -34.26 8.18 -11.51
CA ILE A 425 -34.64 9.60 -11.63
C ILE A 425 -35.28 10.09 -10.32
N ARG A 426 -36.22 9.34 -9.74
CA ARG A 426 -36.85 9.69 -8.46
C ARG A 426 -35.86 9.69 -7.31
N LYS A 427 -34.93 8.72 -7.27
CA LYS A 427 -33.83 8.70 -6.28
C LYS A 427 -32.96 9.93 -6.39
N ARG A 428 -32.60 10.35 -7.61
CA ARG A 428 -31.83 11.57 -7.84
C ARG A 428 -32.56 12.80 -7.30
N GLU A 429 -33.86 12.95 -7.61
CA GLU A 429 -34.69 14.05 -7.11
C GLU A 429 -34.77 14.04 -5.58
N LEU A 430 -34.92 12.86 -4.97
CA LEU A 430 -34.91 12.67 -3.52
C LEU A 430 -33.57 13.08 -2.89
N ILE A 431 -32.45 12.62 -3.46
CA ILE A 431 -31.09 12.93 -2.98
C ILE A 431 -30.76 14.43 -3.14
N GLN A 432 -31.28 15.09 -4.18
CA GLN A 432 -31.13 16.52 -4.41
C GLN A 432 -31.99 17.37 -3.46
N ASN A 433 -33.05 16.81 -2.88
CA ASN A 433 -33.86 17.50 -1.89
C ASN A 433 -33.08 17.70 -0.57
N LYS A 434 -32.90 18.97 -0.17
CA LYS A 434 -32.17 19.30 1.08
C LYS A 434 -32.83 18.72 2.32
N THR A 435 -34.16 18.66 2.36
CA THR A 435 -34.93 18.11 3.49
C THR A 435 -34.63 16.63 3.70
N PHE A 436 -34.42 15.88 2.62
CA PHE A 436 -34.00 14.49 2.70
C PHE A 436 -32.63 14.36 3.36
N ARG A 437 -31.64 15.16 2.93
CA ARG A 437 -30.29 15.15 3.52
C ARG A 437 -30.27 15.60 4.97
N GLN A 438 -31.08 16.61 5.32
CA GLN A 438 -31.30 17.04 6.70
C GLN A 438 -31.88 15.92 7.55
N ALA A 439 -32.90 15.21 7.06
CA ALA A 439 -33.48 14.06 7.75
C ALA A 439 -32.47 12.93 7.97
N LEU A 440 -31.64 12.61 6.97
CA LEU A 440 -30.55 11.63 7.12
C LEU A 440 -29.57 12.03 8.22
N SER A 441 -29.20 13.31 8.31
CA SER A 441 -28.28 13.81 9.33
C SER A 441 -28.89 13.76 10.74
N LEU A 442 -30.17 14.13 10.88
CA LEU A 442 -30.89 14.13 12.16
C LEU A 442 -31.23 12.72 12.68
N ALA A 443 -31.36 11.76 11.77
CA ALA A 443 -31.55 10.35 12.13
C ALA A 443 -30.28 9.74 12.77
N MET A 444 -29.10 10.32 12.54
CA MET A 444 -27.84 9.77 13.04
C MET A 444 -27.63 10.07 14.53
N ASP A 445 -27.24 9.07 15.30
CA ASP A 445 -26.77 9.21 16.68
C ASP A 445 -25.24 9.25 16.68
N ARG A 446 -24.70 10.47 16.70
CA ARG A 446 -23.24 10.73 16.68
C ARG A 446 -22.58 10.47 18.03
N GLU A 447 -23.33 10.56 19.13
CA GLU A 447 -22.82 10.21 20.46
C GLU A 447 -22.65 8.69 20.58
N PHE A 448 -23.62 7.92 20.08
CA PHE A 448 -23.48 6.47 19.96
C PHE A 448 -22.28 6.08 19.08
N ILE A 449 -22.14 6.71 17.90
CA ILE A 449 -20.97 6.49 17.03
C ILE A 449 -19.67 6.84 17.76
N SER A 450 -19.63 7.95 18.50
CA SER A 450 -18.47 8.35 19.29
C SER A 450 -18.05 7.27 20.29
N ASN A 451 -18.99 6.75 21.06
CA ASN A 451 -18.71 5.74 22.10
C ASN A 451 -18.26 4.40 21.51
N VAL A 452 -18.88 3.96 20.41
CA VAL A 452 -18.59 2.64 19.81
C VAL A 452 -17.31 2.64 18.99
N GLU A 453 -17.05 3.68 18.20
CA GLU A 453 -15.95 3.70 17.22
C GLU A 453 -14.72 4.52 17.67
N TYR A 454 -14.92 5.49 18.57
CA TYR A 454 -13.89 6.46 18.97
C TYR A 454 -13.73 6.58 20.50
N SER A 455 -14.26 5.62 21.27
CA SER A 455 -14.21 5.62 22.75
C SER A 455 -14.66 6.96 23.38
N GLY A 456 -15.66 7.61 22.80
CA GLY A 456 -16.22 8.88 23.28
C GLY A 456 -15.43 10.13 22.88
N LEU A 457 -14.37 10.01 22.07
CA LEU A 457 -13.47 11.12 21.74
C LEU A 457 -13.80 11.84 20.42
N LEU A 458 -14.69 11.26 19.60
CA LEU A 458 -15.28 11.95 18.46
C LEU A 458 -16.12 13.13 18.96
N GLN A 459 -15.94 14.30 18.36
CA GLN A 459 -16.79 15.45 18.62
C GLN A 459 -17.95 15.46 17.62
N PRO A 460 -19.22 15.33 18.04
CA PRO A 460 -20.36 15.50 17.15
C PRO A 460 -20.35 16.87 16.51
N ALA A 461 -20.23 16.90 15.18
CA ALA A 461 -20.16 18.13 14.40
C ALA A 461 -20.40 17.84 12.93
N GLN A 462 -20.87 18.85 12.21
CA GLN A 462 -20.85 18.87 10.76
C GLN A 462 -19.51 19.43 10.27
N LEU A 463 -19.05 18.95 9.12
CA LEU A 463 -17.82 19.38 8.49
C LEU A 463 -17.82 20.90 8.27
N ALA A 464 -16.82 21.57 8.83
CA ALA A 464 -16.59 23.00 8.68
C ALA A 464 -15.08 23.30 8.76
N PRO A 465 -14.61 24.42 8.18
CA PRO A 465 -13.24 24.87 8.40
C PRO A 465 -12.91 24.95 9.91
N ALA A 466 -11.65 24.74 10.27
CA ALA A 466 -11.21 24.82 11.66
C ALA A 466 -11.33 26.24 12.23
N PRO A 467 -11.45 26.44 13.56
CA PRO A 467 -11.44 27.78 14.17
C PRO A 467 -10.23 28.64 13.79
N GLU A 468 -9.09 28.00 13.52
CA GLU A 468 -7.84 28.64 13.07
C GLU A 468 -7.89 29.04 11.59
N SER A 469 -8.90 28.61 10.85
CA SER A 469 -9.12 29.00 9.46
C SER A 469 -9.64 30.44 9.37
N ASN A 470 -9.15 31.17 8.37
CA ASN A 470 -9.75 32.44 7.94
C ASN A 470 -11.22 32.32 7.53
N PHE A 471 -11.74 31.11 7.32
CA PHE A 471 -13.09 30.83 6.84
C PHE A 471 -13.94 30.05 7.85
N PHE A 472 -13.59 30.07 9.15
CA PHE A 472 -14.38 29.43 10.19
C PHE A 472 -15.85 29.85 10.16
N HIS A 473 -16.75 28.88 10.29
CA HIS A 473 -18.20 29.10 10.25
C HIS A 473 -18.94 28.28 11.30
N GLU A 474 -19.24 28.90 12.44
CA GLU A 474 -19.89 28.23 13.58
C GLU A 474 -21.28 27.65 13.23
N GLY A 475 -22.06 28.36 12.41
CA GLY A 475 -23.37 27.86 11.98
C GLY A 475 -23.28 26.58 11.14
N LEU A 476 -22.15 26.37 10.46
CA LEU A 476 -21.92 25.16 9.67
C LEU A 476 -21.55 23.99 10.58
N VAL A 477 -20.70 24.22 11.60
CA VAL A 477 -20.32 23.20 12.61
C VAL A 477 -21.55 22.57 13.27
N ASN A 478 -22.57 23.40 13.57
CA ASN A 478 -23.77 22.99 14.30
C ASN A 478 -24.96 22.63 13.39
N SER A 479 -24.76 22.51 12.06
CA SER A 479 -25.88 22.30 11.15
C SER A 479 -26.43 20.87 11.19
N HIS A 480 -27.64 20.72 11.72
CA HIS A 480 -28.42 19.46 11.74
C HIS A 480 -27.64 18.27 12.33
N ILE A 481 -26.92 18.52 13.43
CA ILE A 481 -26.07 17.52 14.09
C ILE A 481 -26.78 16.80 15.23
N GLU A 482 -27.89 17.34 15.71
CA GLU A 482 -28.68 16.79 16.80
C GLU A 482 -29.32 15.45 16.42
N HIS A 483 -29.29 14.48 17.33
CA HIS A 483 -29.98 13.22 17.14
C HIS A 483 -31.48 13.41 17.44
N ASN A 484 -32.30 13.45 16.39
CA ASN A 484 -33.74 13.63 16.48
C ASN A 484 -34.47 12.79 15.42
N PRO A 485 -34.60 11.46 15.64
CA PRO A 485 -35.23 10.56 14.67
C PRO A 485 -36.72 10.87 14.46
N VAL A 486 -37.40 11.45 15.47
CA VAL A 486 -38.81 11.88 15.36
C VAL A 486 -38.96 13.06 14.40
N LEU A 487 -38.03 14.02 14.44
CA LEU A 487 -38.03 15.12 13.47
C LEU A 487 -37.63 14.62 12.08
N ALA A 488 -36.62 13.75 11.98
CA ALA A 488 -36.25 13.12 10.72
C ALA A 488 -37.44 12.41 10.06
N ASP A 489 -38.20 11.63 10.83
CA ASP A 489 -39.42 10.94 10.38
C ASP A 489 -40.45 11.92 9.80
N LYS A 490 -40.72 13.03 10.50
CA LYS A 490 -41.63 14.08 10.03
C LYS A 490 -41.12 14.81 8.78
N LEU A 491 -39.82 15.05 8.67
CA LEU A 491 -39.23 15.69 7.50
C LEU A 491 -39.33 14.79 6.26
N LEU A 492 -39.20 13.47 6.44
CA LEU A 492 -39.44 12.50 5.37
C LEU A 492 -40.91 12.47 4.95
N ASP A 493 -41.85 12.58 5.89
CA ASP A 493 -43.28 12.69 5.57
C ASP A 493 -43.60 13.96 4.74
N GLN A 494 -42.93 15.08 5.02
CA GLN A 494 -43.13 16.35 4.30
C GLN A 494 -42.68 16.31 2.83
N ILE A 495 -41.86 15.34 2.44
CA ILE A 495 -41.37 15.17 1.07
C ILE A 495 -42.00 13.94 0.39
N ASP A 496 -43.25 13.64 0.76
CA ASP A 496 -44.08 12.58 0.18
C ASP A 496 -43.54 11.15 0.37
N LEU A 497 -42.76 10.89 1.43
CA LEU A 497 -42.34 9.53 1.81
C LEU A 497 -43.17 8.94 2.97
N ASP A 498 -44.40 9.39 3.19
CA ASP A 498 -45.28 9.02 4.31
C ASP A 498 -45.81 7.57 4.27
N ARG A 499 -45.84 6.94 3.08
CA ARG A 499 -46.35 5.57 2.90
C ARG A 499 -45.32 4.52 3.25
N ARG A 500 -45.76 3.41 3.85
CA ARG A 500 -44.92 2.26 4.19
C ARG A 500 -45.44 0.95 3.59
N ASP A 501 -44.52 0.04 3.30
CA ASP A 501 -44.84 -1.33 2.90
C ASP A 501 -45.10 -2.24 4.12
N ASP A 502 -45.37 -3.52 3.85
CA ASP A 502 -45.65 -4.56 4.84
C ASP A 502 -44.47 -4.86 5.77
N GLU A 503 -43.26 -4.54 5.34
CA GLU A 503 -42.03 -4.66 6.15
C GLU A 503 -41.78 -3.39 7.01
N GLY A 504 -42.63 -2.36 6.90
CA GLY A 504 -42.53 -1.11 7.65
C GLY A 504 -41.60 -0.05 7.04
N TYR A 505 -41.09 -0.30 5.83
CA TYR A 505 -40.20 0.64 5.12
C TYR A 505 -40.98 1.59 4.23
N ARG A 506 -40.48 2.82 4.09
CA ARG A 506 -41.04 3.88 3.26
C ARG A 506 -41.05 3.46 1.79
N THR A 507 -42.09 3.88 1.06
CA THR A 507 -42.26 3.65 -0.39
C THR A 507 -42.30 4.97 -1.14
N PHE A 508 -42.09 4.93 -2.45
CA PHE A 508 -42.37 6.10 -3.29
C PHE A 508 -43.88 6.42 -3.29
N PRO A 509 -44.27 7.64 -3.69
CA PRO A 509 -45.70 8.04 -3.75
C PRO A 509 -46.60 7.15 -4.60
N ASP A 510 -46.04 6.39 -5.55
CA ASP A 510 -46.77 5.43 -6.39
C ASP A 510 -46.88 4.01 -5.76
N GLY A 511 -46.33 3.81 -4.57
CA GLY A 511 -46.30 2.54 -3.84
C GLY A 511 -45.15 1.62 -4.24
N SER A 512 -44.27 2.02 -5.15
CA SER A 512 -43.06 1.25 -5.48
C SER A 512 -42.05 1.27 -4.33
N LYS A 513 -41.28 0.18 -4.18
CA LYS A 513 -40.31 0.04 -3.09
C LYS A 513 -39.19 1.07 -3.22
N LEU A 514 -38.92 1.83 -2.15
CA LEU A 514 -37.72 2.65 -2.03
C LEU A 514 -36.61 1.78 -1.43
N LEU A 515 -35.52 1.59 -2.16
CA LEU A 515 -34.29 0.92 -1.72
C LEU A 515 -33.11 1.82 -2.02
N ILE A 516 -32.28 2.11 -1.02
CA ILE A 516 -31.09 2.96 -1.16
C ILE A 516 -29.84 2.12 -0.95
N TYR A 517 -28.89 2.28 -1.86
CA TYR A 517 -27.56 1.70 -1.71
C TYR A 517 -26.60 2.71 -1.09
N PHE A 518 -25.90 2.27 -0.04
CA PHE A 518 -24.88 3.05 0.64
C PHE A 518 -23.52 2.39 0.44
N ASP A 519 -22.77 2.87 -0.56
CA ASP A 519 -21.52 2.26 -0.99
C ASP A 519 -20.29 2.93 -0.33
N PHE A 520 -19.40 2.15 0.28
CA PHE A 520 -18.20 2.67 0.95
C PHE A 520 -16.94 1.92 0.53
N LEU A 521 -15.79 2.63 0.55
CA LEU A 521 -14.53 2.18 -0.04
C LEU A 521 -13.51 1.58 0.94
N SER A 522 -13.73 1.69 2.26
CA SER A 522 -12.71 1.31 3.26
C SER A 522 -13.04 0.01 4.00
N TYR A 523 -12.06 -0.90 4.06
CA TYR A 523 -12.20 -2.20 4.76
C TYR A 523 -12.36 -2.04 6.27
N ASN A 524 -11.76 -1.00 6.86
CA ASN A 524 -11.72 -0.73 8.30
C ASN A 524 -12.88 0.14 8.83
N LYS A 525 -13.91 0.42 8.01
CA LYS A 525 -15.08 1.23 8.40
C LYS A 525 -16.42 0.57 8.04
N ARG A 526 -16.43 -0.75 7.85
CA ARG A 526 -17.67 -1.51 7.57
C ARG A 526 -18.67 -1.41 8.72
N ASP A 527 -18.20 -1.51 9.95
CA ASP A 527 -19.05 -1.50 11.13
C ASP A 527 -19.74 -0.14 11.30
N LEU A 528 -18.97 0.95 11.20
CA LEU A 528 -19.50 2.31 11.13
C LEU A 528 -20.55 2.50 10.02
N ALA A 529 -20.31 2.00 8.81
CA ALA A 529 -21.26 2.12 7.71
C ALA A 529 -22.59 1.39 8.01
N GLU A 530 -22.52 0.22 8.63
CA GLU A 530 -23.70 -0.53 9.06
C GLU A 530 -24.44 0.12 10.22
N VAL A 531 -23.72 0.74 11.17
CA VAL A 531 -24.32 1.54 12.26
C VAL A 531 -25.14 2.69 11.69
N VAL A 532 -24.57 3.46 10.76
CA VAL A 532 -25.28 4.57 10.10
C VAL A 532 -26.50 4.04 9.31
N ALA A 533 -26.31 2.97 8.53
CA ALA A 533 -27.42 2.37 7.78
C ALA A 533 -28.53 1.84 8.69
N ALA A 534 -28.20 1.26 9.86
CA ALA A 534 -29.17 0.81 10.84
C ALA A 534 -30.01 1.97 11.39
N GLN A 535 -29.37 3.09 11.74
CA GLN A 535 -30.07 4.29 12.23
C GLN A 535 -31.01 4.88 11.17
N TRP A 536 -30.65 4.84 9.88
CA TRP A 536 -31.57 5.22 8.80
C TRP A 536 -32.74 4.25 8.60
N ARG A 537 -32.55 2.94 8.88
CA ARG A 537 -33.64 1.96 8.86
C ARG A 537 -34.66 2.20 9.95
N GLU A 538 -34.26 2.75 11.11
CA GLU A 538 -35.19 3.09 12.20
C GLU A 538 -36.22 4.16 11.82
N VAL A 539 -35.84 5.13 10.98
CA VAL A 539 -36.77 6.12 10.41
C VAL A 539 -37.54 5.59 9.18
N GLY A 540 -37.43 4.30 8.88
CA GLY A 540 -38.15 3.61 7.82
C GLY A 540 -37.48 3.62 6.46
N LEU A 541 -36.23 4.03 6.31
CA LEU A 541 -35.53 3.95 5.01
C LEU A 541 -34.91 2.57 4.82
N ARG A 542 -35.20 1.93 3.69
CA ARG A 542 -34.55 0.65 3.36
C ARG A 542 -33.16 0.93 2.78
N VAL A 543 -32.12 0.79 3.61
CA VAL A 543 -30.72 1.05 3.23
C VAL A 543 -29.88 -0.21 3.33
N ILE A 544 -29.12 -0.51 2.27
CA ILE A 544 -28.12 -1.57 2.23
C ILE A 544 -26.73 -0.94 2.16
N ALA A 545 -25.93 -1.12 3.21
CA ALA A 545 -24.53 -0.73 3.18
C ALA A 545 -23.73 -1.79 2.41
N ARG A 546 -22.90 -1.34 1.47
CA ARG A 546 -22.11 -2.22 0.60
C ARG A 546 -20.66 -1.76 0.59
N TYR A 547 -19.79 -2.63 1.06
CA TYR A 547 -18.37 -2.45 0.80
C TYR A 547 -18.11 -2.66 -0.70
N ARG A 548 -17.47 -1.69 -1.34
CA ARG A 548 -16.89 -1.84 -2.67
C ARG A 548 -15.38 -1.73 -2.54
N ALA A 549 -14.65 -2.64 -3.18
CA ALA A 549 -13.21 -2.45 -3.33
C ALA A 549 -12.95 -1.08 -4.00
N PRO A 550 -11.91 -0.33 -3.60
CA PRO A 550 -11.67 1.05 -4.05
C PRO A 550 -11.86 1.23 -5.55
N ARG A 551 -11.31 0.32 -6.37
CA ARG A 551 -11.49 0.31 -7.82
C ARG A 551 -12.96 0.37 -8.26
N ILE A 552 -13.78 -0.59 -7.82
CA ILE A 552 -15.20 -0.69 -8.20
C ILE A 552 -15.98 0.52 -7.68
N TRP A 553 -15.55 1.06 -6.54
CA TRP A 553 -16.15 2.26 -5.97
C TRP A 553 -15.87 3.48 -6.86
N TYR A 554 -14.61 3.73 -7.22
CA TYR A 554 -14.24 4.90 -8.03
C TYR A 554 -14.75 4.82 -9.47
N THR A 555 -14.71 3.64 -10.11
CA THR A 555 -15.35 3.45 -11.41
C THR A 555 -16.84 3.81 -11.37
N ALA A 556 -17.54 3.43 -10.30
CA ALA A 556 -18.93 3.80 -10.12
C ALA A 556 -19.12 5.28 -9.76
N LEU A 557 -18.16 5.91 -9.08
CA LEU A 557 -18.16 7.36 -8.81
C LEU A 557 -18.07 8.15 -10.12
N ASP A 558 -17.12 7.84 -10.99
CA ASP A 558 -16.93 8.56 -12.26
C ASP A 558 -18.02 8.23 -13.29
N ALA A 559 -18.61 7.04 -13.22
CA ALA A 559 -19.85 6.72 -13.94
C ALA A 559 -21.09 7.43 -13.38
N LEU A 560 -20.96 8.09 -12.23
CA LEU A 560 -22.01 8.79 -11.49
C LEU A 560 -23.14 7.85 -11.02
N GLU A 561 -22.82 6.60 -10.71
CA GLU A 561 -23.78 5.53 -10.35
C GLU A 561 -23.99 5.36 -8.84
N LEU A 562 -23.11 5.92 -8.02
CA LEU A 562 -23.23 5.83 -6.57
C LEU A 562 -24.39 6.69 -6.07
N GLU A 563 -25.32 6.12 -5.32
CA GLU A 563 -26.48 6.83 -4.76
C GLU A 563 -26.07 7.64 -3.52
N LEU A 564 -25.83 6.94 -2.41
CA LEU A 564 -25.13 7.44 -1.24
C LEU A 564 -23.77 6.74 -1.20
N SER A 565 -22.73 7.50 -0.93
CA SER A 565 -21.40 6.91 -0.77
C SER A 565 -20.66 7.49 0.42
N ALA A 566 -19.64 6.79 0.91
CA ALA A 566 -18.80 7.32 1.99
C ALA A 566 -17.32 7.00 1.79
N GLY A 567 -16.49 7.91 2.26
CA GLY A 567 -15.04 7.76 2.31
C GLY A 567 -14.30 9.05 2.65
N GLY A 568 -12.98 8.94 2.75
CA GLY A 568 -12.05 10.06 2.85
C GLY A 568 -11.93 10.72 4.24
N MET A 569 -10.83 11.44 4.39
CA MET A 569 -10.58 12.38 5.50
C MET A 569 -10.77 13.83 5.00
N SER A 570 -11.38 14.70 5.79
CA SER A 570 -11.60 16.12 5.43
C SER A 570 -11.51 17.02 6.64
N GLY A 571 -10.82 18.17 6.55
CA GLY A 571 -10.65 19.17 7.60
C GLY A 571 -9.32 19.91 7.44
N LYS A 572 -9.34 21.15 6.95
CA LYS A 572 -8.14 21.93 6.59
C LYS A 572 -8.26 23.40 7.02
N ILE A 573 -7.11 24.05 7.23
CA ILE A 573 -7.02 25.49 7.55
C ILE A 573 -7.46 26.37 6.36
N ASN A 574 -7.26 25.94 5.11
CA ASN A 574 -7.52 26.78 3.93
C ASN A 574 -8.63 26.21 3.02
N LEU A 575 -9.74 26.94 2.94
CA LEU A 575 -10.93 26.58 2.16
C LEU A 575 -10.69 26.53 0.64
N PHE A 576 -9.77 27.34 0.11
CA PHE A 576 -9.49 27.39 -1.34
C PHE A 576 -8.48 26.33 -1.79
N VAL A 577 -7.71 25.79 -0.84
CA VAL A 577 -6.92 24.59 -1.06
C VAL A 577 -7.84 23.35 -1.10
N GLU A 578 -8.84 23.28 -0.20
CA GLU A 578 -9.82 22.18 -0.17
C GLU A 578 -11.28 22.66 -0.29
N SER A 579 -11.67 23.08 -1.48
CA SER A 579 -13.04 23.55 -1.72
C SER A 579 -14.04 22.40 -1.96
N LYS A 580 -13.55 21.18 -2.24
CA LYS A 580 -14.32 20.04 -2.75
C LYS A 580 -15.50 19.57 -1.90
N ASN A 581 -15.45 19.80 -0.58
CA ASN A 581 -16.53 19.38 0.32
C ASN A 581 -17.61 20.47 0.52
N TYR A 582 -17.35 21.67 0.03
CA TYR A 582 -18.24 22.83 0.17
C TYR A 582 -18.77 23.33 -1.17
N ILE A 583 -18.00 23.13 -2.25
CA ILE A 583 -18.24 23.65 -3.58
C ILE A 583 -17.98 22.52 -4.57
N ALA A 584 -18.82 22.42 -5.61
CA ALA A 584 -18.67 21.42 -6.65
C ALA A 584 -17.45 21.72 -7.54
N THR A 585 -16.27 21.27 -7.11
CA THR A 585 -15.01 21.28 -7.86
C THR A 585 -14.65 19.86 -8.31
N LYS A 586 -13.60 19.66 -9.14
CA LYS A 586 -13.25 18.35 -9.73
C LYS A 586 -13.24 17.21 -8.71
N GLU A 587 -12.72 17.47 -7.52
CA GLU A 587 -12.59 16.46 -6.45
C GLU A 587 -13.85 16.29 -5.58
N ALA A 588 -14.94 16.99 -5.88
CA ALA A 588 -16.17 16.93 -5.10
C ALA A 588 -16.92 15.61 -5.38
N HIS A 589 -16.77 14.61 -4.52
CA HIS A 589 -17.44 13.31 -4.67
C HIS A 589 -18.98 13.43 -4.68
N TRP A 590 -19.53 14.40 -3.92
CA TRP A 590 -20.97 14.65 -3.87
C TRP A 590 -21.54 15.27 -5.16
N ALA A 591 -20.71 15.86 -6.02
CA ALA A 591 -21.13 16.52 -7.26
C ALA A 591 -20.04 16.45 -8.36
N ARG A 592 -19.52 15.25 -8.62
CA ARG A 592 -18.38 14.98 -9.50
C ARG A 592 -18.58 15.54 -10.92
N GLY A 593 -19.76 15.35 -11.49
CA GLY A 593 -20.06 15.81 -12.85
C GLY A 593 -20.10 17.33 -12.98
N TYR A 594 -20.72 18.02 -12.02
CA TYR A 594 -20.70 19.48 -11.94
C TYR A 594 -19.28 20.03 -11.70
N GLY A 595 -18.52 19.35 -10.84
CA GLY A 595 -17.12 19.67 -10.55
C GLY A 595 -16.20 19.57 -11.76
N ASN A 596 -16.35 18.52 -12.55
CA ASN A 596 -15.63 18.32 -13.82
C ASN A 596 -15.94 19.45 -14.80
N TRP A 597 -17.22 19.83 -14.93
CA TRP A 597 -17.62 20.96 -15.77
C TRP A 597 -16.99 22.27 -15.27
N TYR A 598 -17.02 22.56 -13.96
CA TYR A 598 -16.51 23.82 -13.43
C TYR A 598 -14.99 23.95 -13.55
N SER A 599 -14.26 22.88 -13.24
CA SER A 599 -12.79 22.89 -13.19
C SER A 599 -12.14 23.03 -14.58
N GLN A 600 -12.86 22.64 -15.64
CA GLN A 600 -12.43 22.88 -17.02
C GLN A 600 -12.62 24.35 -17.46
N GLY A 601 -13.07 25.24 -16.57
CA GLY A 601 -13.26 26.66 -16.91
C GLY A 601 -14.50 26.93 -17.77
N SER A 602 -15.41 25.95 -17.88
CA SER A 602 -16.64 26.03 -18.68
C SER A 602 -17.53 27.19 -18.26
N LEU A 603 -17.48 27.60 -16.97
CA LEU A 603 -18.18 28.80 -16.47
C LEU A 603 -17.80 30.08 -17.20
N PHE A 604 -16.60 30.10 -17.79
CA PHE A 604 -16.00 31.25 -18.45
C PHE A 604 -15.84 31.02 -19.95
N GLY A 605 -16.59 30.07 -20.52
CA GLY A 605 -16.65 29.84 -21.97
C GLY A 605 -15.39 29.18 -22.55
N ASN A 606 -14.67 28.36 -21.79
CA ASN A 606 -13.54 27.60 -22.31
C ASN A 606 -14.01 26.63 -23.43
N PRO A 607 -13.56 26.77 -24.69
CA PRO A 607 -13.97 25.88 -25.78
C PRO A 607 -13.49 24.44 -25.62
N ASP A 608 -12.43 24.20 -24.82
CA ASP A 608 -11.88 22.86 -24.55
C ASP A 608 -12.68 22.07 -23.49
N ALA A 609 -13.77 22.64 -22.97
CA ALA A 609 -14.62 22.13 -21.89
C ALA A 609 -15.49 20.91 -22.24
N THR A 610 -15.36 20.34 -23.44
CA THR A 610 -16.25 19.27 -23.92
C THR A 610 -15.54 17.92 -23.87
N GLY A 611 -15.47 17.33 -22.68
CA GLY A 611 -14.87 16.00 -22.55
C GLY A 611 -15.07 15.34 -21.19
N ARG A 612 -15.89 14.28 -21.19
CA ARG A 612 -16.04 13.19 -20.19
C ARG A 612 -16.51 13.58 -18.79
N GLY A 613 -17.67 13.04 -18.41
CA GLY A 613 -18.24 13.16 -17.06
C GLY A 613 -18.69 14.57 -16.66
N ALA A 614 -18.26 15.62 -17.37
CA ALA A 614 -18.71 16.99 -17.17
C ALA A 614 -20.21 17.14 -17.45
N ILE A 615 -20.95 17.58 -16.44
CA ILE A 615 -22.37 17.90 -16.54
C ILE A 615 -22.52 19.39 -16.24
N GLU A 616 -23.17 20.12 -17.15
CA GLU A 616 -23.50 21.51 -16.89
C GLU A 616 -24.62 21.59 -15.84
N PRO A 617 -24.43 22.26 -14.70
CA PRO A 617 -25.52 22.52 -13.79
C PRO A 617 -26.45 23.60 -14.37
N PRO A 618 -27.76 23.56 -14.05
CA PRO A 618 -28.72 24.55 -14.59
C PRO A 618 -28.30 25.99 -14.28
N GLU A 619 -28.57 26.91 -15.21
CA GLU A 619 -28.09 28.30 -15.15
C GLU A 619 -28.54 29.04 -13.88
N ASP A 620 -29.81 28.91 -13.48
CA ASP A 620 -30.35 29.52 -12.26
C ASP A 620 -30.23 28.64 -11.00
N SER A 621 -29.44 27.56 -11.05
CA SER A 621 -29.31 26.64 -9.92
C SER A 621 -28.44 27.19 -8.79
N ILE A 622 -28.69 26.69 -7.57
CA ILE A 622 -27.85 26.98 -6.41
C ILE A 622 -26.39 26.52 -6.62
N TYR A 623 -26.16 25.45 -7.39
CA TYR A 623 -24.82 24.97 -7.74
C TYR A 623 -24.07 26.00 -8.60
N ARG A 624 -24.75 26.60 -9.59
CA ARG A 624 -24.18 27.67 -10.41
C ARG A 624 -23.83 28.88 -9.56
N LYS A 625 -24.74 29.30 -8.67
CA LYS A 625 -24.51 30.39 -7.71
C LYS A 625 -23.26 30.13 -6.85
N MET A 626 -23.12 28.94 -6.29
CA MET A 626 -21.96 28.55 -5.47
C MET A 626 -20.63 28.64 -6.25
N MET A 627 -20.62 28.19 -7.51
CA MET A 627 -19.44 28.31 -8.38
C MET A 627 -19.08 29.76 -8.70
N TYR A 628 -20.08 30.64 -8.89
CA TYR A 628 -19.84 32.07 -9.04
C TYR A 628 -19.29 32.72 -7.77
N LEU A 629 -19.82 32.36 -6.59
CA LEU A 629 -19.31 32.84 -5.31
C LEU A 629 -17.84 32.43 -5.11
N HIS A 630 -17.52 31.16 -5.37
CA HIS A 630 -16.14 30.66 -5.32
C HIS A 630 -15.22 31.43 -6.25
N ALA A 631 -15.61 31.58 -7.53
CA ALA A 631 -14.83 32.32 -8.51
C ALA A 631 -14.59 33.77 -8.09
N ARG A 632 -15.65 34.49 -7.67
CA ARG A 632 -15.54 35.88 -7.24
C ARG A 632 -14.63 36.01 -6.01
N ALA A 633 -14.70 35.06 -5.09
CA ALA A 633 -13.87 35.08 -3.90
C ALA A 633 -12.38 34.83 -4.20
N SER A 634 -12.04 33.93 -5.13
CA SER A 634 -10.64 33.71 -5.55
C SER A 634 -10.00 34.92 -6.24
N SER A 635 -10.81 35.85 -6.75
CA SER A 635 -10.36 37.11 -7.35
C SER A 635 -10.55 38.33 -6.43
N ALA A 636 -10.89 38.13 -5.15
CA ALA A 636 -11.19 39.21 -4.24
C ALA A 636 -9.93 40.06 -3.91
N PRO A 637 -10.04 41.40 -3.89
CA PRO A 637 -8.89 42.29 -3.69
C PRO A 637 -8.36 42.25 -2.24
N SER A 638 -9.19 41.85 -1.27
CA SER A 638 -8.81 41.74 0.14
C SER A 638 -9.33 40.46 0.79
N LEU A 639 -8.63 39.98 1.83
CA LEU A 639 -9.07 38.82 2.62
C LEU A 639 -10.45 39.06 3.23
N LYS A 640 -10.72 40.28 3.71
CA LYS A 640 -12.03 40.64 4.29
C LYS A 640 -13.18 40.49 3.28
N GLU A 641 -12.95 40.87 2.03
CA GLU A 641 -13.95 40.71 0.98
C GLU A 641 -14.10 39.25 0.56
N GLN A 642 -12.98 38.51 0.47
CA GLN A 642 -12.99 37.07 0.25
C GLN A 642 -13.81 36.34 1.32
N GLN A 643 -13.60 36.67 2.59
CA GLN A 643 -14.35 36.14 3.73
C GLN A 643 -15.85 36.48 3.65
N ALA A 644 -16.20 37.72 3.30
CA ALA A 644 -17.59 38.13 3.16
C ALA A 644 -18.33 37.34 2.07
N ILE A 645 -17.68 37.12 0.92
CA ILE A 645 -18.24 36.32 -0.18
C ILE A 645 -18.38 34.85 0.23
N MET A 646 -17.34 34.27 0.85
CA MET A 646 -17.36 32.87 1.25
C MET A 646 -18.31 32.58 2.41
N ARG A 647 -18.62 33.56 3.25
CA ARG A 647 -19.65 33.41 4.29
C ARG A 647 -21.00 33.06 3.68
N GLU A 648 -21.40 33.73 2.60
CA GLU A 648 -22.65 33.40 1.87
C GLU A 648 -22.61 31.96 1.32
N ALA A 649 -21.47 31.52 0.78
CA ALA A 649 -21.32 30.15 0.29
C ALA A 649 -21.40 29.12 1.42
N LEU A 650 -20.82 29.41 2.59
CA LEU A 650 -20.85 28.53 3.76
C LEU A 650 -22.24 28.50 4.42
N ASP A 651 -22.99 29.60 4.40
CA ASP A 651 -24.41 29.63 4.82
C ASP A 651 -25.25 28.70 3.93
N ILE A 652 -25.06 28.77 2.61
CA ILE A 652 -25.74 27.87 1.66
C ILE A 652 -25.37 26.41 1.94
N SER A 653 -24.09 26.12 2.15
CA SER A 653 -23.62 24.77 2.48
C SER A 653 -24.18 24.26 3.82
N ALA A 654 -24.31 25.13 4.82
CA ALA A 654 -24.91 24.79 6.11
C ALA A 654 -26.39 24.44 5.94
N GLU A 655 -27.13 25.20 5.13
CA GLU A 655 -28.53 24.92 4.87
C GLU A 655 -28.74 23.64 4.05
N HIS A 656 -27.92 23.41 3.04
CA HIS A 656 -28.15 22.34 2.06
C HIS A 656 -27.49 21.02 2.42
N LEU A 657 -26.48 20.97 3.30
CA LEU A 657 -25.77 19.74 3.69
C LEU A 657 -25.32 18.92 2.47
N TRP A 658 -24.37 19.46 1.69
CA TRP A 658 -23.81 18.76 0.53
C TRP A 658 -23.12 17.44 0.87
N VAL A 659 -22.59 17.38 2.08
CA VAL A 659 -21.96 16.22 2.70
C VAL A 659 -22.51 16.06 4.11
N ILE A 660 -22.50 14.84 4.64
CA ILE A 660 -22.96 14.54 6.00
C ILE A 660 -21.79 13.95 6.79
N SER A 661 -21.38 14.64 7.85
CA SER A 661 -20.28 14.22 8.73
C SER A 661 -20.80 13.42 9.93
N THR A 662 -20.01 12.44 10.35
CA THR A 662 -20.19 11.71 11.62
C THR A 662 -19.71 12.53 12.82
N GLY A 663 -18.73 13.40 12.63
CA GLY A 663 -18.11 14.23 13.66
C GLY A 663 -16.65 14.53 13.35
N PHE A 664 -16.02 15.38 14.17
CA PHE A 664 -14.58 15.61 14.13
C PHE A 664 -13.86 14.48 14.88
N ALA A 665 -13.00 13.77 14.17
CA ALA A 665 -12.19 12.67 14.66
C ALA A 665 -11.11 13.18 15.64
N PRO A 666 -10.66 12.33 16.58
CA PRO A 666 -9.52 12.65 17.44
C PRO A 666 -8.23 12.89 16.63
N PRO A 667 -7.20 13.54 17.20
CA PRO A 667 -5.91 13.78 16.55
C PRO A 667 -5.31 12.54 15.88
N LEU A 668 -4.47 12.77 14.86
CA LEU A 668 -3.73 11.70 14.19
C LEU A 668 -2.57 11.25 15.06
N LEU A 669 -2.51 9.94 15.29
CA LEU A 669 -1.49 9.33 16.10
C LEU A 669 -0.24 9.09 15.24
N ILE A 670 0.89 9.57 15.74
CA ILE A 670 2.21 9.42 15.11
C ILE A 670 3.11 8.69 16.09
N ILE A 671 3.65 7.54 15.68
CA ILE A 671 4.66 6.84 16.47
C ILE A 671 6.04 7.37 16.05
N VAL A 672 6.80 7.86 17.03
CA VAL A 672 8.16 8.38 16.86
C VAL A 672 9.09 7.53 17.71
N LYS A 673 10.02 6.82 17.06
CA LYS A 673 10.95 5.94 17.76
C LYS A 673 11.89 6.73 18.67
N ASP A 674 12.19 6.17 19.85
CA ASP A 674 13.09 6.80 20.81
C ASP A 674 14.45 7.09 20.18
N GLY A 675 14.97 8.29 20.46
CA GLY A 675 16.22 8.77 19.89
C GLY A 675 16.08 9.45 18.52
N LEU A 676 14.94 9.36 17.84
CA LEU A 676 14.66 10.21 16.67
C LEU A 676 14.22 11.59 17.14
N LYS A 677 15.03 12.61 16.82
CA LYS A 677 14.86 13.99 17.27
C LYS A 677 14.44 14.91 16.13
N ASN A 678 14.09 16.15 16.48
CA ASN A 678 13.59 17.21 15.60
C ASN A 678 12.22 16.94 14.96
N VAL A 679 11.49 15.93 15.42
CA VAL A 679 10.10 15.71 15.00
C VAL A 679 9.19 16.66 15.78
N PRO A 680 8.43 17.57 15.13
CA PRO A 680 7.50 18.44 15.85
C PRO A 680 6.40 17.65 16.57
N GLU A 681 6.13 17.99 17.83
CA GLU A 681 5.02 17.41 18.61
C GLU A 681 3.65 17.71 17.98
N VAL A 682 3.53 18.88 17.32
CA VAL A 682 2.33 19.31 16.60
C VAL A 682 2.67 19.62 15.15
N CYS A 683 1.96 18.97 14.23
CA CYS A 683 2.00 19.28 12.80
C CYS A 683 0.62 19.01 12.18
N VAL A 684 0.32 19.72 11.08
CA VAL A 684 -0.90 19.51 10.32
C VAL A 684 -0.71 18.35 9.35
N LEU A 685 -1.27 17.20 9.70
CA LEU A 685 -1.18 16.02 8.84
C LEU A 685 -2.22 16.08 7.72
N ASN A 686 -1.77 16.44 6.52
CA ASN A 686 -2.60 16.42 5.32
C ASN A 686 -1.73 16.31 4.07
N HIS A 687 -2.27 15.70 3.00
CA HIS A 687 -1.63 15.65 1.69
C HIS A 687 -1.25 17.05 1.15
N ASP A 688 -2.12 18.05 1.30
CA ASP A 688 -1.86 19.40 0.74
C ASP A 688 -0.92 20.23 1.60
N PHE A 689 -0.84 19.94 2.91
CA PHE A 689 0.12 20.56 3.82
C PHE A 689 1.46 19.81 3.86
N GLN A 690 1.59 18.72 3.09
CA GLN A 690 2.83 18.00 2.81
C GLN A 690 3.58 17.49 4.05
N ALA A 691 2.90 17.22 5.16
CA ALA A 691 3.57 16.57 6.29
C ALA A 691 4.02 15.15 5.88
N PRO A 692 5.25 14.70 6.22
CA PRO A 692 6.21 15.34 7.14
C PRO A 692 7.24 16.28 6.47
N SER A 693 7.17 16.57 5.18
CA SER A 693 8.07 17.56 4.57
C SER A 693 7.90 18.96 5.17
N SER A 694 6.67 19.40 5.43
CA SER A 694 6.42 20.65 6.16
C SER A 694 6.91 20.61 7.60
N ALA A 695 7.04 19.42 8.20
CA ALA A 695 7.65 19.21 9.51
C ALA A 695 9.18 19.32 9.50
N GLY A 696 9.81 19.52 8.33
CA GLY A 696 11.26 19.68 8.22
C GLY A 696 12.01 18.37 8.36
N ILE A 697 11.53 17.30 7.71
CA ILE A 697 12.11 15.95 7.77
C ILE A 697 13.62 15.89 7.52
N GLU A 698 14.16 16.85 6.77
CA GLU A 698 15.60 16.95 6.48
C GLU A 698 16.43 17.27 7.73
N THR A 699 15.80 17.89 8.72
CA THR A 699 16.40 18.23 10.02
C THR A 699 16.29 17.10 11.05
N PHE A 700 15.58 16.02 10.75
CA PHE A 700 15.46 14.89 11.68
C PHE A 700 16.80 14.17 11.81
N TYR A 701 17.15 13.77 13.03
CA TYR A 701 18.42 13.11 13.31
C TYR A 701 18.29 12.08 14.44
N TRP A 702 19.23 11.15 14.52
CA TRP A 702 19.35 10.22 15.63
C TRP A 702 20.27 10.79 16.72
N GLU A 703 19.80 10.84 17.96
CA GLU A 703 20.59 11.26 19.12
C GLU A 703 21.85 10.38 19.27
N GLU A 704 21.65 9.07 19.19
CA GLU A 704 22.67 8.03 19.15
C GLU A 704 22.35 7.02 18.04
N PHE A 705 23.38 6.56 17.33
CA PHE A 705 23.26 5.46 16.37
C PHE A 705 24.60 4.72 16.23
N ASP A 706 24.54 3.44 15.92
CA ASP A 706 25.72 2.63 15.63
C ASP A 706 26.15 2.82 14.17
N ARG A 707 27.37 3.31 13.98
CA ARG A 707 27.97 3.49 12.65
C ARG A 707 28.65 2.19 12.21
N ASP A 708 28.08 1.50 11.23
CA ASP A 708 28.69 0.32 10.58
C ASP A 708 29.50 0.76 9.34
N PRO A 709 30.84 0.55 9.29
CA PRO A 709 31.65 0.86 8.12
C PRO A 709 31.17 0.23 6.81
N LYS A 710 30.48 -0.92 6.86
CA LYS A 710 29.90 -1.56 5.68
C LYS A 710 28.70 -0.78 5.13
N VAL A 711 27.93 -0.15 6.01
CA VAL A 711 26.81 0.70 5.61
C VAL A 711 27.32 1.93 4.87
N ASP A 712 28.37 2.57 5.40
CA ASP A 712 29.01 3.72 4.77
C ASP A 712 29.55 3.36 3.38
N ALA A 713 30.29 2.25 3.27
CA ALA A 713 30.80 1.76 2.00
C ALA A 713 29.67 1.47 0.98
N ASN A 714 28.53 0.97 1.44
CA ASN A 714 27.36 0.76 0.58
C ASN A 714 26.75 2.09 0.10
N ILE A 715 26.68 3.11 0.97
CA ILE A 715 26.21 4.45 0.58
C ILE A 715 27.17 5.07 -0.43
N GLN A 716 28.47 5.02 -0.16
CA GLN A 716 29.53 5.52 -1.05
C GLN A 716 29.46 4.83 -2.41
N SER A 717 29.36 3.51 -2.44
CA SER A 717 29.19 2.75 -3.68
C SER A 717 27.93 3.12 -4.45
N ALA A 718 26.82 3.39 -3.77
CA ALA A 718 25.58 3.82 -4.42
C ALA A 718 25.71 5.23 -5.00
N LEU A 719 26.45 6.12 -4.35
CA LEU A 719 26.72 7.47 -4.85
C LEU A 719 27.71 7.49 -6.01
N SER A 720 28.71 6.61 -6.01
CA SER A 720 29.72 6.54 -7.06
C SER A 720 29.30 5.73 -8.29
N LYS A 721 28.42 4.73 -8.12
CA LYS A 721 27.97 3.84 -9.20
C LYS A 721 26.46 3.67 -9.18
N ILE A 722 25.82 4.23 -10.19
CA ILE A 722 24.38 4.07 -10.42
C ILE A 722 24.12 2.68 -11.00
N THR A 723 23.13 1.97 -10.46
CA THR A 723 22.69 0.67 -10.99
C THR A 723 21.34 0.82 -11.65
N SER A 724 21.26 0.66 -12.97
CA SER A 724 20.03 0.75 -13.76
C SER A 724 19.25 -0.58 -13.81
N LYS A 725 17.99 -0.52 -14.24
CA LYS A 725 17.14 -1.72 -14.48
C LYS A 725 17.72 -2.64 -15.57
N SER A 726 18.30 -2.08 -16.63
CA SER A 726 18.87 -2.83 -17.74
C SER A 726 20.30 -3.30 -17.50
N GLY A 727 20.93 -2.90 -16.38
CA GLY A 727 22.33 -3.16 -16.08
C GLY A 727 23.34 -2.39 -16.94
N ALA A 728 22.86 -1.56 -17.89
CA ALA A 728 23.68 -0.73 -18.77
C ALA A 728 23.32 0.76 -18.62
N ASP A 729 24.32 1.63 -18.71
CA ASP A 729 24.14 3.08 -18.65
C ASP A 729 23.63 3.63 -19.99
N PRO A 730 22.66 4.56 -20.00
CA PRO A 730 22.17 5.18 -21.24
C PRO A 730 23.31 5.76 -22.09
N GLY A 731 23.27 5.55 -23.40
CA GLY A 731 24.26 6.13 -24.34
C GLY A 731 25.66 5.50 -24.34
N THR A 732 25.94 4.50 -23.50
CA THR A 732 27.26 3.83 -23.48
C THR A 732 27.41 2.73 -24.52
N GLY A 733 26.35 2.34 -25.25
CA GLY A 733 26.38 1.33 -26.33
C GLY A 733 26.81 -0.08 -25.91
N ILE A 734 27.28 -0.25 -24.67
CA ILE A 734 27.79 -1.49 -24.13
C ILE A 734 26.64 -2.13 -23.36
N SER A 735 25.88 -2.99 -24.04
CA SER A 735 25.27 -4.09 -23.31
C SER A 735 26.41 -4.76 -22.54
N GLN A 736 26.30 -4.87 -21.22
CA GLN A 736 27.12 -5.85 -20.51
C GLN A 736 26.70 -7.19 -21.10
N GLU A 737 27.44 -7.64 -22.12
CA GLU A 737 27.43 -9.02 -22.51
C GLU A 737 27.81 -9.79 -21.25
N ASP A 738 26.80 -10.32 -20.56
CA ASP A 738 26.93 -11.50 -19.73
C ASP A 738 27.86 -12.43 -20.50
N GLY A 739 29.13 -12.48 -20.08
CA GLY A 739 30.23 -12.91 -20.95
C GLY A 739 29.83 -14.20 -21.65
N SER A 740 30.07 -14.31 -22.95
CA SER A 740 29.65 -15.47 -23.76
C SER A 740 29.98 -16.81 -23.09
N LEU A 741 31.04 -16.83 -22.28
CA LEU A 741 31.43 -17.93 -21.40
C LEU A 741 30.39 -18.27 -20.31
N ALA A 742 29.80 -17.30 -19.60
CA ALA A 742 28.76 -17.53 -18.60
C ALA A 742 27.46 -18.04 -19.23
N LYS A 743 27.05 -17.48 -20.39
CA LYS A 743 25.93 -18.01 -21.19
C LYS A 743 26.23 -19.43 -21.68
N PHE A 744 27.44 -19.69 -22.16
CA PHE A 744 27.88 -21.02 -22.59
C PHE A 744 27.96 -22.01 -21.42
N ILE A 745 28.45 -21.61 -20.25
CA ILE A 745 28.51 -22.44 -19.03
C ILE A 745 27.10 -22.75 -18.54
N ARG A 746 26.19 -21.76 -18.50
CA ARG A 746 24.77 -21.99 -18.17
C ARG A 746 24.12 -22.93 -19.18
N LEU A 747 24.32 -22.70 -20.48
CA LEU A 747 23.79 -23.56 -21.53
C LEU A 747 24.36 -24.98 -21.42
N ALA A 748 25.67 -25.14 -21.23
CA ALA A 748 26.31 -26.44 -21.04
C ALA A 748 25.79 -27.14 -19.78
N LEU A 749 25.63 -26.43 -18.66
CA LEU A 749 25.02 -26.95 -17.43
C LEU A 749 23.58 -27.41 -17.68
N TRP A 750 22.74 -26.60 -18.32
CA TRP A 750 21.37 -26.98 -18.68
C TRP A 750 21.33 -28.14 -19.68
N THR A 751 22.28 -28.21 -20.60
CA THR A 751 22.38 -29.32 -21.56
C THR A 751 22.82 -30.60 -20.86
N ILE A 752 23.76 -30.54 -19.90
CA ILE A 752 24.20 -31.66 -19.07
C ILE A 752 23.07 -32.13 -18.15
N VAL A 753 22.35 -31.20 -17.51
CA VAL A 753 21.18 -31.51 -16.68
C VAL A 753 20.07 -32.11 -17.53
N GLY A 754 19.81 -31.54 -18.72
CA GLY A 754 18.83 -32.05 -19.69
C GLY A 754 19.18 -33.44 -20.19
N LEU A 755 20.42 -33.68 -20.63
CA LEU A 755 20.91 -35.00 -21.01
C LEU A 755 20.88 -35.97 -19.82
N GLY A 756 21.23 -35.50 -18.62
CA GLY A 756 21.22 -36.29 -17.39
C GLY A 756 19.80 -36.75 -17.04
N LEU A 757 18.82 -35.84 -17.11
CA LEU A 757 17.40 -36.15 -16.93
C LEU A 757 16.88 -37.07 -18.03
N LEU A 758 17.31 -36.88 -19.28
CA LEU A 758 16.89 -37.71 -20.41
C LEU A 758 17.49 -39.13 -20.30
N LEU A 759 18.77 -39.25 -19.96
CA LEU A 759 19.43 -40.53 -19.65
C LEU A 759 18.81 -41.21 -18.43
N PHE A 760 18.45 -40.44 -17.40
CA PHE A 760 17.76 -40.95 -16.21
C PHE A 760 16.34 -41.42 -16.54
N ALA A 761 15.60 -40.68 -17.37
CA ALA A 761 14.28 -41.04 -17.87
C ALA A 761 14.29 -42.29 -18.76
N VAL A 762 15.31 -42.43 -19.61
CA VAL A 762 15.53 -43.62 -20.43
C VAL A 762 15.91 -44.82 -19.55
N ARG A 763 16.74 -44.61 -18.51
CA ARG A 763 17.11 -45.64 -17.54
C ARG A 763 15.95 -46.07 -16.64
N HIS A 764 15.00 -45.17 -16.37
CA HIS A 764 13.83 -45.40 -15.53
C HIS A 764 12.54 -45.08 -16.30
N PRO A 765 11.98 -46.04 -17.06
CA PRO A 765 10.82 -45.82 -17.94
C PRO A 765 9.59 -45.19 -17.25
N PHE A 766 9.42 -45.46 -15.95
CA PHE A 766 8.40 -44.83 -15.12
C PHE A 766 8.59 -43.31 -15.01
N VAL A 767 9.81 -42.84 -14.77
CA VAL A 767 10.17 -41.42 -14.71
C VAL A 767 9.99 -40.77 -16.08
N GLY A 768 10.38 -41.46 -17.16
CA GLY A 768 10.13 -41.00 -18.54
C GLY A 768 8.63 -40.84 -18.85
N ARG A 769 7.80 -41.81 -18.46
CA ARG A 769 6.34 -41.71 -18.60
C ARG A 769 5.77 -40.54 -17.82
N ARG A 770 6.26 -40.29 -16.60
CA ARG A 770 5.82 -39.13 -15.79
C ARG A 770 6.19 -37.81 -16.47
N LEU A 771 7.43 -37.65 -16.94
CA LEU A 771 7.86 -36.45 -17.66
C LEU A 771 7.00 -36.17 -18.91
N ILE A 772 6.59 -37.22 -19.64
CA ILE A 772 5.67 -37.08 -20.78
C ILE A 772 4.28 -36.63 -20.34
N ILE A 773 3.76 -37.11 -19.20
CA ILE A 773 2.45 -36.70 -18.66
C ILE A 773 2.50 -35.27 -18.09
N MET A 774 3.64 -34.84 -17.55
CA MET A 774 3.80 -33.49 -17.00
C MET A 774 3.55 -32.40 -18.05
N PHE A 775 3.99 -32.62 -19.29
CA PHE A 775 3.82 -31.64 -20.37
C PHE A 775 2.35 -31.31 -20.70
N PRO A 776 1.46 -32.26 -21.05
CA PRO A 776 0.05 -31.96 -21.28
C PRO A 776 -0.66 -31.44 -20.03
N THR A 777 -0.26 -31.88 -18.83
CA THR A 777 -0.80 -31.31 -17.58
C THR A 777 -0.46 -29.82 -17.46
N LEU A 778 0.79 -29.42 -17.71
CA LEU A 778 1.21 -28.02 -17.70
C LEU A 778 0.46 -27.19 -18.75
N VAL A 779 0.21 -27.75 -19.93
CA VAL A 779 -0.59 -27.09 -20.99
C VAL A 779 -2.04 -26.86 -20.57
N VAL A 780 -2.68 -27.85 -19.95
CA VAL A 780 -4.06 -27.69 -19.45
C VAL A 780 -4.09 -26.63 -18.33
N VAL A 781 -3.13 -26.69 -17.41
CA VAL A 781 -3.04 -25.76 -16.30
C VAL A 781 -2.74 -24.34 -16.76
N SER A 782 -1.90 -24.14 -17.77
CA SER A 782 -1.64 -22.80 -18.33
C SER A 782 -2.89 -22.20 -18.97
N ILE A 783 -3.69 -22.99 -19.71
CA ILE A 783 -4.96 -22.54 -20.29
C ILE A 783 -5.95 -22.17 -19.18
N CYS A 784 -6.12 -23.03 -18.18
CA CYS A 784 -7.01 -22.77 -17.05
C CYS A 784 -6.59 -21.52 -16.28
N SER A 785 -5.30 -21.36 -15.98
CA SER A 785 -4.78 -20.20 -15.25
C SER A 785 -5.04 -18.92 -16.02
N PHE A 786 -4.70 -18.90 -17.32
CA PHE A 786 -4.93 -17.73 -18.17
C PHE A 786 -6.42 -17.37 -18.29
N THR A 787 -7.29 -18.39 -18.45
CA THR A 787 -8.73 -18.17 -18.56
C THR A 787 -9.32 -17.61 -17.27
N ILE A 788 -8.95 -18.18 -16.11
CA ILE A 788 -9.45 -17.73 -14.80
C ILE A 788 -9.13 -16.25 -14.55
N ILE A 789 -7.95 -15.80 -14.98
CA ILE A 789 -7.51 -14.42 -14.79
C ILE A 789 -8.23 -13.44 -15.73
N GLU A 790 -8.69 -13.90 -16.90
CA GLU A 790 -9.48 -13.11 -17.86
C GLU A 790 -10.99 -13.09 -17.55
N LEU A 791 -11.47 -13.86 -16.57
CA LEU A 791 -12.90 -13.92 -16.23
C LEU A 791 -13.48 -12.62 -15.63
N PRO A 792 -12.75 -11.82 -14.82
CA PRO A 792 -13.26 -10.56 -14.30
C PRO A 792 -13.66 -9.59 -15.44
N PRO A 793 -14.79 -8.86 -15.32
CA PRO A 793 -15.20 -7.89 -16.32
C PRO A 793 -14.32 -6.63 -16.26
N GLY A 794 -13.70 -6.27 -17.38
CA GLY A 794 -12.81 -5.11 -17.53
C GLY A 794 -11.34 -5.51 -17.77
N ASP A 795 -10.52 -4.59 -18.25
CA ASP A 795 -9.06 -4.79 -18.38
C ASP A 795 -8.30 -3.98 -17.32
N PHE A 796 -7.01 -4.27 -17.11
CA PHE A 796 -6.15 -3.55 -16.15
C PHE A 796 -6.18 -2.02 -16.37
N LEU A 797 -6.26 -1.58 -17.63
CA LEU A 797 -6.24 -0.15 -17.96
C LEU A 797 -7.49 0.57 -17.50
N THR A 798 -8.66 -0.09 -17.61
CA THR A 798 -9.90 0.44 -17.04
C THR A 798 -9.74 0.72 -15.53
N SER A 799 -8.99 -0.12 -14.81
CA SER A 799 -8.65 0.04 -13.38
C SER A 799 -7.69 1.20 -13.12
N TYR A 800 -6.64 1.27 -13.94
CA TYR A 800 -5.55 2.23 -13.80
C TYR A 800 -6.03 3.66 -14.09
N MET A 801 -6.88 3.84 -15.10
CA MET A 801 -7.55 5.11 -15.39
C MET A 801 -8.32 5.64 -14.19
N ALA A 802 -9.14 4.79 -13.57
CA ALA A 802 -9.93 5.17 -12.40
C ALA A 802 -9.05 5.58 -11.20
N LEU A 803 -7.82 5.05 -11.09
CA LEU A 803 -6.88 5.39 -10.01
C LEU A 803 -6.17 6.73 -10.26
N LEU A 804 -5.78 7.03 -11.50
CA LEU A 804 -5.17 8.32 -11.86
C LEU A 804 -6.15 9.48 -11.66
N GLU A 805 -7.44 9.27 -11.92
CA GLU A 805 -8.50 10.27 -11.70
C GLU A 805 -8.71 10.64 -10.21
N LEU A 806 -8.13 9.86 -9.28
CA LEU A 806 -8.19 10.10 -7.82
C LEU A 806 -7.15 11.07 -7.32
N GLY A 807 -5.99 11.09 -7.99
CA GLY A 807 -4.89 12.00 -7.67
C GLY A 807 -5.17 13.44 -8.11
N GLY A 808 -6.32 13.70 -8.73
CA GLY A 808 -6.61 14.99 -9.36
C GLY A 808 -5.93 15.17 -10.71
N ASP A 809 -5.17 14.17 -11.17
CA ASP A 809 -4.55 14.14 -12.49
C ASP A 809 -5.61 13.89 -13.58
N GLU A 810 -5.41 14.43 -14.77
CA GLU A 810 -6.26 14.15 -15.94
C GLU A 810 -5.62 13.01 -16.73
N VAL A 811 -6.40 11.97 -17.05
CA VAL A 811 -5.87 10.79 -17.73
C VAL A 811 -5.74 11.06 -19.22
N ASP A 812 -4.50 11.11 -19.69
CA ASP A 812 -4.15 11.25 -21.09
C ASP A 812 -4.63 10.01 -21.87
N GLN A 813 -5.49 10.23 -22.87
CA GLN A 813 -6.04 9.14 -23.69
C GLN A 813 -5.00 8.45 -24.54
N ASP A 814 -4.00 9.19 -25.00
CA ASP A 814 -2.94 8.64 -25.83
C ASP A 814 -2.03 7.75 -24.97
N GLN A 815 -1.82 8.11 -23.69
CA GLN A 815 -1.10 7.27 -22.74
C GLN A 815 -1.84 5.95 -22.43
N ILE A 816 -3.17 5.98 -22.31
CA ILE A 816 -3.97 4.76 -22.12
C ILE A 816 -3.90 3.87 -23.36
N GLU A 817 -4.01 4.45 -24.56
CA GLU A 817 -3.92 3.68 -25.80
C GLU A 817 -2.52 3.10 -25.99
N ASP A 818 -1.47 3.85 -25.65
CA ASP A 818 -0.10 3.36 -25.63
C ASP A 818 0.08 2.19 -24.67
N LEU A 819 -0.50 2.24 -23.47
CA LEU A 819 -0.52 1.12 -22.54
C LEU A 819 -1.35 -0.06 -23.06
N ARG A 820 -2.45 0.21 -23.78
CA ARG A 820 -3.31 -0.81 -24.41
C ARG A 820 -2.53 -1.58 -25.46
N VAL A 821 -1.73 -0.86 -26.25
CA VAL A 821 -0.80 -1.43 -27.23
C VAL A 821 0.37 -2.13 -26.55
N MET A 822 0.95 -1.55 -25.49
CA MET A 822 2.07 -2.14 -24.71
C MET A 822 1.73 -3.53 -24.18
N PHE A 823 0.56 -3.66 -23.55
CA PHE A 823 0.06 -4.92 -22.99
C PHE A 823 -0.76 -5.74 -23.98
N GLU A 824 -0.83 -5.29 -25.24
CA GLU A 824 -1.57 -5.93 -26.34
C GLU A 824 -3.03 -6.23 -26.03
N LEU A 825 -3.66 -5.42 -25.18
CA LEU A 825 -5.06 -5.55 -24.78
C LEU A 825 -6.02 -5.27 -25.95
N ASP A 826 -5.51 -4.73 -27.07
CA ASP A 826 -6.21 -4.61 -28.36
C ASP A 826 -6.30 -5.95 -29.12
N LYS A 827 -5.46 -6.94 -28.79
CA LYS A 827 -5.39 -8.24 -29.48
C LYS A 827 -6.41 -9.24 -28.93
N PRO A 828 -6.88 -10.20 -29.77
CA PRO A 828 -7.70 -11.30 -29.29
C PRO A 828 -7.02 -12.11 -28.19
N VAL A 829 -7.81 -12.56 -27.20
CA VAL A 829 -7.37 -13.32 -26.02
C VAL A 829 -6.44 -14.49 -26.36
N PHE A 830 -6.72 -15.21 -27.45
CA PHE A 830 -5.89 -16.34 -27.88
C PHE A 830 -4.47 -15.91 -28.32
N VAL A 831 -4.31 -14.74 -28.94
CA VAL A 831 -3.00 -14.22 -29.35
C VAL A 831 -2.18 -13.87 -28.12
N ARG A 832 -2.81 -13.18 -27.16
CA ARG A 832 -2.20 -12.84 -25.87
C ARG A 832 -1.76 -14.09 -25.10
N TYR A 833 -2.56 -15.15 -25.12
CA TYR A 833 -2.18 -16.46 -24.55
C TYR A 833 -0.97 -17.07 -25.25
N LEU A 834 -0.96 -17.11 -26.60
CA LEU A 834 0.17 -17.69 -27.34
C LEU A 834 1.47 -16.92 -27.11
N LYS A 835 1.39 -15.59 -26.96
CA LYS A 835 2.53 -14.74 -26.60
C LYS A 835 3.00 -15.02 -25.18
N TRP A 836 2.10 -14.95 -24.20
CA TRP A 836 2.42 -15.24 -22.80
C TRP A 836 3.02 -16.63 -22.60
N ALA A 837 2.49 -17.65 -23.29
CA ALA A 837 3.05 -18.99 -23.29
C ALA A 837 4.44 -19.06 -23.97
N GLY A 838 4.76 -18.12 -24.87
CA GLY A 838 6.00 -18.11 -25.64
C GLY A 838 5.96 -18.96 -26.91
N LEU A 839 4.76 -19.30 -27.40
CA LEU A 839 4.57 -20.07 -28.63
C LEU A 839 4.80 -19.22 -29.89
N LEU A 840 4.47 -17.92 -29.84
CA LEU A 840 4.72 -16.99 -30.95
C LEU A 840 6.21 -16.79 -31.23
N TRP A 841 7.06 -16.84 -30.20
CA TRP A 841 8.51 -16.74 -30.38
C TRP A 841 9.06 -17.77 -31.38
N PHE A 842 8.53 -19.00 -31.40
CA PHE A 842 8.99 -20.05 -32.31
C PHE A 842 8.60 -19.80 -33.78
N THR A 843 7.73 -18.82 -34.05
CA THR A 843 7.36 -18.41 -35.41
C THR A 843 7.99 -17.09 -35.83
N THR A 844 8.25 -16.17 -34.90
CA THR A 844 8.78 -14.83 -35.20
C THR A 844 10.26 -14.63 -34.88
N PHE A 845 10.80 -15.36 -33.89
CA PHE A 845 12.14 -15.20 -33.32
C PHE A 845 12.47 -13.77 -32.85
N LYS A 846 11.46 -12.92 -32.61
CA LYS A 846 11.63 -11.57 -32.08
C LYS A 846 11.75 -11.61 -30.56
N GLU A 847 12.59 -10.75 -29.98
CA GLU A 847 12.75 -10.68 -28.52
C GLU A 847 11.45 -10.33 -27.80
N GLY A 848 10.64 -9.44 -28.38
CA GLY A 848 9.35 -9.04 -27.80
C GLY A 848 8.26 -10.13 -27.78
N ASP A 849 8.47 -11.26 -28.48
CA ASP A 849 7.52 -12.38 -28.52
C ASP A 849 7.88 -13.53 -27.57
N ARG A 850 8.93 -13.35 -26.76
CA ARG A 850 9.30 -14.30 -25.71
C ARG A 850 8.18 -14.39 -24.67
N GLY A 851 8.00 -15.59 -24.14
CA GLY A 851 7.09 -15.86 -23.05
C GLY A 851 7.63 -16.97 -22.15
N LEU A 852 6.73 -17.62 -21.41
CA LEU A 852 7.07 -18.57 -20.35
C LEU A 852 8.04 -19.67 -20.82
N LEU A 853 7.88 -20.18 -22.05
CA LEU A 853 8.75 -21.22 -22.62
C LEU A 853 10.21 -20.77 -22.80
N GLN A 854 10.46 -19.47 -22.99
CA GLN A 854 11.79 -18.88 -23.10
C GLN A 854 12.30 -18.34 -21.75
N GLY A 855 11.56 -18.60 -20.67
CA GLY A 855 11.86 -18.10 -19.33
C GLY A 855 11.47 -16.65 -19.10
N ASP A 856 10.60 -16.07 -19.94
CA ASP A 856 10.11 -14.70 -19.81
C ASP A 856 8.67 -14.72 -19.27
N MET A 857 8.46 -14.25 -18.04
CA MET A 857 7.12 -14.19 -17.42
C MET A 857 6.32 -12.95 -17.84
N GLY A 858 6.87 -12.10 -18.72
CA GLY A 858 6.27 -10.85 -19.16
C GLY A 858 6.51 -9.69 -18.20
N LEU A 859 5.81 -8.59 -18.45
CA LEU A 859 5.85 -7.37 -17.64
C LEU A 859 4.64 -7.33 -16.71
N SER A 860 4.87 -6.99 -15.45
CA SER A 860 3.81 -6.66 -14.49
C SER A 860 3.03 -5.46 -15.03
N MET A 861 1.71 -5.57 -15.08
CA MET A 861 0.86 -4.46 -15.51
C MET A 861 0.90 -3.30 -14.50
N GLU A 862 0.95 -3.62 -13.20
CA GLU A 862 0.94 -2.64 -12.12
C GLU A 862 2.25 -1.86 -12.01
N SER A 863 3.38 -2.57 -12.03
CA SER A 863 4.70 -1.97 -11.81
C SER A 863 5.50 -1.73 -13.09
N GLN A 864 5.06 -2.29 -14.21
CA GLN A 864 5.78 -2.29 -15.50
C GLN A 864 7.21 -2.84 -15.40
N ASN A 865 7.46 -3.67 -14.39
CA ASN A 865 8.72 -4.37 -14.19
C ASN A 865 8.61 -5.82 -14.68
N PRO A 866 9.71 -6.41 -15.18
CA PRO A 866 9.75 -7.83 -15.53
C PRO A 866 9.31 -8.69 -14.36
N VAL A 867 8.33 -9.55 -14.58
CA VAL A 867 7.77 -10.43 -13.54
C VAL A 867 8.85 -11.33 -12.95
N ASN A 868 9.85 -11.74 -13.75
CA ASN A 868 11.02 -12.48 -13.30
C ASN A 868 11.74 -11.82 -12.13
N ASP A 869 11.95 -10.50 -12.21
CA ASP A 869 12.68 -9.72 -11.21
C ASP A 869 11.82 -9.53 -9.94
N ILE A 870 10.50 -9.44 -10.11
CA ILE A 870 9.55 -9.29 -9.01
C ILE A 870 9.42 -10.63 -8.23
N VAL A 871 9.41 -11.77 -8.92
CA VAL A 871 9.16 -13.10 -8.32
C VAL A 871 10.44 -13.80 -7.84
N GLY A 872 11.59 -13.55 -8.47
CA GLY A 872 12.81 -14.35 -8.33
C GLY A 872 13.27 -14.61 -6.89
N ASP A 873 13.53 -13.55 -6.11
CA ASP A 873 14.00 -13.70 -4.72
C ASP A 873 12.93 -14.31 -3.80
N ARG A 874 11.67 -13.90 -3.98
CA ARG A 874 10.53 -14.40 -3.19
C ARG A 874 10.29 -15.88 -3.43
N LEU A 875 10.54 -16.37 -4.64
CA LEU A 875 10.47 -17.78 -4.99
C LEU A 875 11.48 -18.60 -4.19
N ILE A 876 12.73 -18.16 -4.15
CA ILE A 876 13.80 -18.85 -3.41
C ILE A 876 13.45 -18.90 -1.93
N LEU A 877 13.01 -17.78 -1.34
CA LEU A 877 12.61 -17.72 0.06
C LEU A 877 11.40 -18.63 0.35
N THR A 878 10.41 -18.66 -0.54
CA THR A 878 9.23 -19.54 -0.43
C THR A 878 9.64 -21.01 -0.48
N LEU A 879 10.56 -21.37 -1.38
CA LEU A 879 11.09 -22.73 -1.49
C LEU A 879 11.89 -23.11 -0.24
N CYS A 880 12.76 -22.22 0.26
CA CYS A 880 13.53 -22.43 1.48
C CYS A 880 12.62 -22.69 2.69
N ILE A 881 11.62 -21.82 2.91
CA ILE A 881 10.65 -21.99 4.00
C ILE A 881 9.88 -23.30 3.84
N SER A 882 9.41 -23.63 2.63
CA SER A 882 8.64 -24.85 2.37
C SER A 882 9.47 -26.11 2.64
N VAL A 883 10.72 -26.15 2.16
CA VAL A 883 11.63 -27.29 2.38
C VAL A 883 11.95 -27.44 3.86
N LEU A 884 12.26 -26.34 4.56
CA LEU A 884 12.53 -26.37 6.00
C LEU A 884 11.30 -26.79 6.80
N ALA A 885 10.10 -26.36 6.42
CA ALA A 885 8.84 -26.78 7.03
C ALA A 885 8.57 -28.28 6.82
N VAL A 886 8.86 -28.83 5.65
CA VAL A 886 8.76 -30.29 5.39
C VAL A 886 9.77 -31.06 6.25
N ILE A 887 11.03 -30.61 6.31
CA ILE A 887 12.07 -31.23 7.13
C ILE A 887 11.68 -31.20 8.60
N PHE A 888 11.24 -30.04 9.10
CA PHE A 888 10.73 -29.88 10.46
C PHE A 888 9.57 -30.85 10.73
N THR A 889 8.58 -30.88 9.85
CA THR A 889 7.40 -31.74 9.94
C THR A 889 7.80 -33.22 10.04
N TRP A 890 8.66 -33.70 9.15
CA TRP A 890 9.08 -35.09 9.13
C TRP A 890 9.97 -35.45 10.31
N SER A 891 10.86 -34.53 10.71
CA SER A 891 11.77 -34.73 11.84
C SER A 891 11.04 -34.93 13.17
N LEU A 892 9.87 -34.33 13.34
CA LEU A 892 9.03 -34.49 14.53
C LEU A 892 7.97 -35.59 14.35
N ALA A 893 7.29 -35.62 13.21
CA ALA A 893 6.16 -36.53 13.02
C ALA A 893 6.56 -38.00 12.93
N ILE A 894 7.69 -38.32 12.29
CA ILE A 894 8.14 -39.70 12.14
C ILE A 894 8.51 -40.30 13.51
N PRO A 895 9.38 -39.69 14.34
CA PRO A 895 9.72 -40.26 15.64
C PRO A 895 8.52 -40.34 16.58
N ILE A 896 7.69 -39.29 16.65
CA ILE A 896 6.53 -39.24 17.54
C ILE A 896 5.49 -40.28 17.11
N GLY A 897 5.18 -40.37 15.82
CA GLY A 897 4.24 -41.36 15.27
C GLY A 897 4.71 -42.80 15.45
N VAL A 898 6.01 -43.05 15.25
CA VAL A 898 6.62 -44.37 15.52
C VAL A 898 6.55 -44.74 16.99
N TYR A 899 6.90 -43.80 17.88
CA TYR A 899 6.81 -44.01 19.33
C TYR A 899 5.38 -44.30 19.78
N SER A 900 4.42 -43.49 19.30
CA SER A 900 2.99 -43.60 19.61
C SER A 900 2.38 -44.92 19.13
N ALA A 901 2.75 -45.41 17.94
CA ALA A 901 2.30 -46.71 17.44
C ALA A 901 2.91 -47.91 18.20
N VAL A 902 4.21 -47.86 18.52
CA VAL A 902 4.90 -48.96 19.22
C VAL A 902 4.49 -49.04 20.69
N ARG A 903 4.20 -47.90 21.32
CA ARG A 903 3.75 -47.80 22.71
C ARG A 903 2.29 -47.36 22.80
N GLN A 904 1.43 -48.01 22.03
CA GLN A 904 0.00 -47.74 22.01
C GLN A 904 -0.59 -47.75 23.43
N TYR A 905 -1.44 -46.76 23.73
CA TYR A 905 -2.09 -46.57 25.04
C TYR A 905 -1.13 -46.24 26.21
N SER A 906 0.14 -45.92 25.93
CA SER A 906 1.04 -45.40 26.95
C SER A 906 0.72 -43.93 27.29
N PRO A 907 1.14 -43.42 28.46
CA PRO A 907 1.00 -41.99 28.78
C PRO A 907 1.64 -41.08 27.73
N GLY A 908 2.76 -41.51 27.13
CA GLY A 908 3.42 -40.77 26.05
C GLY A 908 2.64 -40.78 24.73
N ASP A 909 1.90 -41.86 24.42
CA ASP A 909 0.97 -41.91 23.28
C ASP A 909 -0.19 -40.92 23.49
N TYR A 910 -0.79 -40.90 24.69
CA TYR A 910 -1.84 -39.95 25.03
C TYR A 910 -1.35 -38.49 24.97
N PHE A 911 -0.15 -38.20 25.49
CA PHE A 911 0.45 -36.87 25.41
C PHE A 911 0.71 -36.43 23.97
N ALA A 912 1.36 -37.28 23.16
CA ALA A 912 1.62 -36.99 21.75
C ALA A 912 0.33 -36.80 20.94
N THR A 913 -0.69 -37.62 21.22
CA THR A 913 -2.01 -37.52 20.57
C THR A 913 -2.72 -36.23 20.98
N PHE A 914 -2.65 -35.82 22.25
CA PHE A 914 -3.22 -34.57 22.74
C PHE A 914 -2.56 -33.34 22.11
N ILE A 915 -1.22 -33.29 22.07
CA ILE A 915 -0.48 -32.23 21.37
C ILE A 915 -0.83 -32.24 19.87
N GLY A 916 -0.95 -33.42 19.26
CA GLY A 916 -1.43 -33.57 17.90
C GLY A 916 -2.83 -32.98 17.71
N PHE A 917 -3.77 -33.19 18.62
CA PHE A 917 -5.10 -32.58 18.54
C PHE A 917 -5.04 -31.04 18.65
N ILE A 918 -4.22 -30.50 19.54
CA ILE A 918 -4.00 -29.05 19.63
C ILE A 918 -3.49 -28.49 18.30
N GLY A 919 -2.45 -29.10 17.71
CA GLY A 919 -1.95 -28.67 16.39
C GLY A 919 -2.95 -28.84 15.26
N MET A 920 -3.90 -29.76 15.41
CA MET A 920 -5.12 -29.94 14.60
C MET A 920 -6.06 -28.75 14.63
N SER A 921 -6.32 -28.28 15.83
CA SER A 921 -7.43 -27.38 16.15
C SER A 921 -7.03 -25.90 16.14
N VAL A 922 -5.75 -25.59 16.35
CA VAL A 922 -5.25 -24.20 16.33
C VAL A 922 -5.01 -23.77 14.88
N PRO A 923 -5.66 -22.70 14.40
CA PRO A 923 -5.37 -22.13 13.09
C PRO A 923 -3.93 -21.61 13.01
N ASN A 924 -3.24 -21.82 11.89
CA ASN A 924 -1.83 -21.40 11.73
C ASN A 924 -1.63 -19.89 11.91
N PHE A 925 -2.58 -19.09 11.45
CA PHE A 925 -2.53 -17.63 11.59
C PHE A 925 -2.57 -17.21 13.07
N LEU A 926 -3.39 -17.89 13.90
CA LEU A 926 -3.48 -17.64 15.33
C LEU A 926 -2.20 -18.08 16.03
N LEU A 927 -1.62 -19.21 15.63
CA LEU A 927 -0.32 -19.64 16.14
C LEU A 927 0.79 -18.64 15.80
N ALA A 928 0.75 -18.03 14.61
CA ALA A 928 1.68 -16.96 14.24
C ALA A 928 1.55 -15.77 15.19
N LEU A 929 0.34 -15.27 15.44
CA LEU A 929 0.09 -14.15 16.36
C LEU A 929 0.54 -14.46 17.79
N ILE A 930 0.26 -15.67 18.28
CA ILE A 930 0.71 -16.13 19.60
C ILE A 930 2.24 -16.11 19.65
N LEU A 931 2.93 -16.73 18.68
CA LEU A 931 4.38 -16.76 18.67
C LEU A 931 5.00 -15.37 18.53
N MET A 932 4.41 -14.48 17.73
CA MET A 932 4.79 -13.07 17.63
C MET A 932 4.73 -12.38 19.00
N TYR A 933 3.59 -12.49 19.69
CA TYR A 933 3.40 -11.92 21.03
C TYR A 933 4.44 -12.46 22.03
N PHE A 934 4.59 -13.78 22.13
CA PHE A 934 5.53 -14.40 23.05
C PHE A 934 6.98 -14.05 22.73
N SER A 935 7.36 -13.99 21.45
CA SER A 935 8.74 -13.67 21.12
C SER A 935 9.10 -12.22 21.39
N ASN A 936 8.20 -11.28 21.10
CA ASN A 936 8.41 -9.90 21.47
C ASN A 936 8.54 -9.80 23.00
N ARG A 937 7.58 -10.38 23.74
CA ARG A 937 7.54 -10.30 25.21
C ARG A 937 8.73 -10.94 25.92
N PHE A 938 9.19 -12.11 25.48
CA PHE A 938 10.21 -12.90 26.19
C PHE A 938 11.61 -12.80 25.59
N PHE A 939 11.74 -12.55 24.29
CA PHE A 939 13.04 -12.48 23.62
C PHE A 939 13.39 -11.07 23.13
N GLY A 940 12.45 -10.11 23.16
CA GLY A 940 12.67 -8.76 22.63
C GLY A 940 12.97 -8.75 21.13
N VAL A 941 12.61 -9.82 20.41
CA VAL A 941 12.83 -9.95 18.97
C VAL A 941 11.50 -9.72 18.26
N PRO A 942 11.37 -8.63 17.48
CA PRO A 942 10.21 -8.41 16.62
C PRO A 942 10.21 -9.49 15.52
N ILE A 943 9.16 -10.30 15.42
CA ILE A 943 9.09 -11.41 14.44
C ILE A 943 8.30 -11.01 13.18
N THR A 944 8.49 -9.80 12.69
CA THR A 944 7.92 -9.44 11.39
C THR A 944 9.03 -9.41 10.34
N GLY A 945 8.82 -10.08 9.22
CA GLY A 945 9.81 -10.26 8.16
C GLY A 945 10.78 -11.43 8.39
N LEU A 946 11.77 -11.55 7.50
CA LEU A 946 12.82 -12.58 7.54
C LEU A 946 14.22 -12.03 7.89
N PHE A 947 14.33 -10.72 7.96
CA PHE A 947 15.60 -10.01 8.14
C PHE A 947 15.37 -8.79 9.01
N SER A 948 16.37 -8.40 9.80
CA SER A 948 16.37 -7.12 10.50
C SER A 948 16.63 -5.95 9.55
N ALA A 949 16.19 -4.74 9.91
CA ALA A 949 16.13 -3.58 9.01
C ALA A 949 17.48 -3.23 8.33
N GLU A 950 18.60 -3.50 8.99
CA GLU A 950 19.95 -3.28 8.46
C GLU A 950 20.29 -4.26 7.33
N PHE A 951 19.99 -5.55 7.52
CA PHE A 951 20.24 -6.61 6.53
C PHE A 951 19.22 -6.64 5.40
N VAL A 952 18.02 -6.10 5.63
CA VAL A 952 16.98 -5.87 4.63
C VAL A 952 17.53 -5.00 3.48
N ALA A 953 18.23 -3.91 3.79
CA ALA A 953 18.79 -3.00 2.79
C ALA A 953 19.95 -3.59 1.97
N GLN A 954 20.66 -4.58 2.50
CA GLN A 954 21.87 -5.16 1.88
C GLN A 954 21.54 -5.94 0.60
N PRO A 955 22.14 -5.63 -0.57
CA PRO A 955 21.80 -6.27 -1.84
C PRO A 955 22.46 -7.64 -2.06
N TYR A 956 23.55 -7.96 -1.36
CA TYR A 956 24.27 -9.23 -1.51
C TYR A 956 24.09 -10.15 -0.30
N TRP A 957 24.37 -11.44 -0.50
CA TRP A 957 24.37 -12.46 0.56
C TRP A 957 25.76 -12.59 1.19
N ASP A 958 25.84 -12.46 2.51
CA ASP A 958 27.06 -12.71 3.28
C ASP A 958 26.76 -13.54 4.55
N GLY A 959 27.81 -13.94 5.27
CA GLY A 959 27.69 -14.74 6.51
C GLY A 959 26.77 -14.10 7.57
N PRO A 960 26.94 -12.81 7.90
CA PRO A 960 26.06 -12.08 8.80
C PRO A 960 24.58 -12.09 8.37
N LYS A 961 24.27 -11.80 7.10
CA LYS A 961 22.89 -11.82 6.59
C LYS A 961 22.26 -13.21 6.63
N VAL A 962 23.04 -14.26 6.35
CA VAL A 962 22.57 -15.66 6.49
C VAL A 962 22.29 -15.99 7.95
N PHE A 963 23.14 -15.55 8.87
CA PHE A 963 22.91 -15.77 10.30
C PHE A 963 21.68 -15.01 10.80
N ASP A 964 21.46 -13.79 10.33
CA ASP A 964 20.25 -13.00 10.58
C ASP A 964 19.00 -13.75 10.07
N LEU A 965 19.02 -14.26 8.83
CA LEU A 965 17.93 -15.10 8.31
C LEU A 965 17.63 -16.29 9.22
N LEU A 966 18.65 -17.01 9.69
CA LEU A 966 18.47 -18.17 10.56
C LEU A 966 17.80 -17.82 11.91
N LYS A 967 18.02 -16.60 12.43
CA LYS A 967 17.35 -16.12 13.64
C LYS A 967 15.86 -15.86 13.44
N HIS A 968 15.41 -15.57 12.22
CA HIS A 968 14.03 -15.22 11.93
C HIS A 968 13.23 -16.37 11.29
N ILE A 969 13.87 -17.20 10.45
CA ILE A 969 13.19 -18.21 9.61
C ILE A 969 12.56 -19.37 10.40
N TRP A 970 12.97 -19.60 11.64
CA TRP A 970 12.43 -20.72 12.43
C TRP A 970 10.94 -20.52 12.78
N VAL A 971 10.48 -19.28 12.97
CA VAL A 971 9.07 -19.00 13.29
C VAL A 971 8.14 -19.40 12.16
N PRO A 972 8.31 -18.93 10.91
CA PRO A 972 7.45 -19.37 9.81
C PRO A 972 7.57 -20.88 9.58
N VAL A 973 8.75 -21.47 9.77
CA VAL A 973 8.92 -22.94 9.68
C VAL A 973 8.10 -23.69 10.71
N ILE A 974 8.08 -23.24 11.97
CA ILE A 974 7.26 -23.84 13.02
C ILE A 974 5.78 -23.63 12.75
N VAL A 975 5.34 -22.40 12.46
CA VAL A 975 3.93 -22.10 12.22
C VAL A 975 3.37 -22.94 11.08
N VAL A 976 4.09 -22.96 9.95
CA VAL A 976 3.68 -23.70 8.75
C VAL A 976 3.79 -25.21 8.97
N GLY A 977 4.82 -25.68 9.68
CA GLY A 977 5.07 -27.09 9.92
C GLY A 977 4.26 -27.73 11.06
N PHE A 978 3.73 -26.95 12.02
CA PHE A 978 3.11 -27.49 13.23
C PHE A 978 1.83 -28.29 12.94
N GLN A 979 0.92 -27.73 12.16
CA GLN A 979 -0.31 -28.41 11.76
C GLN A 979 0.00 -29.65 10.90
N GLY A 980 0.96 -29.53 9.97
CA GLY A 980 1.46 -30.64 9.17
C GLY A 980 2.01 -31.77 10.04
N THR A 981 2.79 -31.42 11.07
CA THR A 981 3.37 -32.38 12.04
C THR A 981 2.26 -33.15 12.74
N ALA A 982 1.27 -32.45 13.26
CA ALA A 982 0.17 -33.05 13.99
C ALA A 982 -0.68 -34.00 13.13
N ALA A 983 -0.99 -33.61 11.88
CA ALA A 983 -1.67 -34.49 10.94
C ALA A 983 -0.82 -35.72 10.61
N MET A 984 0.47 -35.53 10.38
CA MET A 984 1.36 -36.56 9.92
C MET A 984 1.76 -37.57 11.03
N ILE A 985 1.76 -37.15 12.31
CA ILE A 985 1.86 -38.06 13.47
C ILE A 985 0.74 -39.11 13.42
N ARG A 986 -0.51 -38.67 13.16
CA ARG A 986 -1.67 -39.56 13.12
C ARG A 986 -1.62 -40.52 11.94
N ILE A 987 -1.22 -40.02 10.77
CA ILE A 987 -1.01 -40.84 9.57
C ILE A 987 0.06 -41.90 9.83
N MET A 988 1.22 -41.50 10.38
CA MET A 988 2.29 -42.44 10.72
C MET A 988 1.84 -43.50 11.70
N ARG A 989 1.12 -43.08 12.76
CA ARG A 989 0.63 -43.97 13.80
C ARG A 989 -0.35 -44.99 13.21
N GLY A 990 -1.34 -44.54 12.46
CA GLY A 990 -2.33 -45.41 11.81
C GLY A 990 -1.67 -46.43 10.88
N ASN A 991 -0.87 -45.94 9.93
CA ASN A 991 -0.19 -46.82 8.96
C ASN A 991 0.73 -47.82 9.65
N LEU A 992 1.47 -47.39 10.68
CA LEU A 992 2.38 -48.28 11.38
C LEU A 992 1.63 -49.34 12.19
N LEU A 993 0.50 -49.00 12.82
CA LEU A 993 -0.36 -49.96 13.51
C LEU A 993 -0.90 -51.04 12.56
N ASP A 994 -1.26 -50.67 11.33
CA ASP A 994 -1.72 -51.60 10.30
C ASP A 994 -0.59 -52.50 9.78
N GLU A 995 0.63 -51.99 9.70
CA GLU A 995 1.81 -52.76 9.25
C GLU A 995 2.38 -53.69 10.34
N LEU A 996 2.35 -53.29 11.61
CA LEU A 996 2.95 -54.03 12.72
C LEU A 996 2.37 -55.45 12.90
N ASN A 997 1.10 -55.65 12.53
CA ASN A 997 0.40 -56.93 12.68
C ASN A 997 0.53 -57.86 11.47
N LYS A 998 1.28 -57.49 10.42
CA LYS A 998 1.37 -58.29 9.20
C LYS A 998 2.30 -59.51 9.33
N PRO A 999 2.02 -60.61 8.60
CA PRO A 999 2.78 -61.88 8.72
C PRO A 999 4.29 -61.75 8.47
N TYR A 1000 4.73 -60.80 7.66
CA TYR A 1000 6.16 -60.60 7.40
C TYR A 1000 6.90 -59.99 8.62
N VAL A 1001 6.21 -59.21 9.45
CA VAL A 1001 6.77 -58.63 10.69
C VAL A 1001 6.91 -59.71 11.75
N THR A 1002 5.85 -60.51 11.95
CA THR A 1002 5.87 -61.63 12.90
C THR A 1002 6.93 -62.68 12.54
N THR A 1003 7.09 -62.97 11.24
CA THR A 1003 8.14 -63.87 10.74
C THR A 1003 9.54 -63.30 10.99
N ALA A 1004 9.78 -62.01 10.74
CA ALA A 1004 11.06 -61.37 11.01
C ALA A 1004 11.40 -61.35 12.51
N TYR A 1005 10.37 -61.17 13.36
CA TYR A 1005 10.51 -61.22 14.81
C TYR A 1005 10.85 -62.64 15.29
N ALA A 1006 10.15 -63.65 14.78
CA ALA A 1006 10.43 -65.06 15.07
C ALA A 1006 11.84 -65.50 14.62
N LYS A 1007 12.41 -64.86 13.58
CA LYS A 1007 13.80 -65.05 13.13
C LYS A 1007 14.85 -64.36 14.02
N GLY A 1008 14.47 -63.71 15.10
CA GLY A 1008 15.40 -63.10 16.08
C GLY A 1008 16.03 -61.77 15.63
N VAL A 1009 15.42 -61.05 14.68
CA VAL A 1009 15.92 -59.72 14.28
C VAL A 1009 15.72 -58.73 15.44
N ARG A 1010 16.78 -58.00 15.80
CA ARG A 1010 16.75 -56.98 16.88
C ARG A 1010 15.57 -55.99 16.69
N PRO A 1011 14.79 -55.65 17.75
CA PRO A 1011 13.55 -54.88 17.64
C PRO A 1011 13.65 -53.55 16.87
N LEU A 1012 14.64 -52.70 17.17
CA LEU A 1012 14.85 -51.43 16.47
C LEU A 1012 15.20 -51.64 14.98
N LYS A 1013 16.05 -52.63 14.69
CA LYS A 1013 16.44 -52.96 13.31
C LYS A 1013 15.27 -53.57 12.54
N LEU A 1014 14.44 -54.38 13.18
CA LEU A 1014 13.22 -54.94 12.61
C LEU A 1014 12.22 -53.82 12.26
N LEU A 1015 11.95 -52.93 13.21
CA LEU A 1015 10.98 -51.85 13.10
C LEU A 1015 11.30 -50.91 11.94
N PHE A 1016 12.52 -50.35 11.90
CA PHE A 1016 12.92 -49.39 10.85
C PHE A 1016 13.14 -50.04 9.48
N LYS A 1017 13.55 -51.31 9.43
CA LYS A 1017 13.84 -52.00 8.16
C LYS A 1017 12.57 -52.45 7.42
N TYR A 1018 11.51 -52.80 8.15
CA TYR A 1018 10.31 -53.43 7.58
C TYR A 1018 9.05 -52.55 7.71
N PRO A 1019 8.32 -52.49 8.84
CA PRO A 1019 7.02 -51.81 8.89
C PRO A 1019 7.12 -50.28 8.81
N VAL A 1020 8.13 -49.64 9.41
CA VAL A 1020 8.28 -48.16 9.30
C VAL A 1020 8.54 -47.72 7.87
N ARG A 1021 9.38 -48.46 7.15
CA ARG A 1021 9.68 -48.17 5.74
C ARG A 1021 8.42 -48.17 4.87
N LEU A 1022 7.47 -49.06 5.15
CA LEU A 1022 6.20 -49.13 4.43
C LEU A 1022 5.21 -48.06 4.92
N ALA A 1023 5.16 -47.80 6.22
CA ALA A 1023 4.31 -46.78 6.81
C ALA A 1023 4.67 -45.34 6.40
N LEU A 1024 5.89 -45.11 5.90
CA LEU A 1024 6.35 -43.84 5.33
C LEU A 1024 5.78 -43.55 3.92
N ASN A 1025 5.11 -44.50 3.27
CA ASN A 1025 4.61 -44.28 1.91
C ASN A 1025 3.71 -43.03 1.81
N PRO A 1026 2.72 -42.82 2.70
CA PRO A 1026 1.90 -41.59 2.69
C PRO A 1026 2.64 -40.28 2.98
N PHE A 1027 3.79 -40.32 3.67
CA PHE A 1027 4.64 -39.13 3.84
C PHE A 1027 5.24 -38.73 2.49
N VAL A 1028 5.78 -39.72 1.78
CA VAL A 1028 6.46 -39.51 0.52
C VAL A 1028 5.46 -39.17 -0.58
N SER A 1029 4.33 -39.88 -0.67
CA SER A 1029 3.30 -39.64 -1.67
C SER A 1029 2.59 -38.30 -1.50
N GLY A 1030 2.50 -37.80 -0.26
CA GLY A 1030 1.95 -36.49 0.05
C GLY A 1030 2.82 -35.30 -0.38
N LEU A 1031 4.11 -35.49 -0.71
CA LEU A 1031 4.99 -34.38 -1.12
C LEU A 1031 4.45 -33.60 -2.32
N GLY A 1032 3.77 -34.27 -3.25
CA GLY A 1032 3.21 -33.63 -4.44
C GLY A 1032 2.14 -32.58 -4.13
N THR A 1033 1.37 -32.77 -3.06
CA THR A 1033 0.34 -31.82 -2.63
C THR A 1033 0.84 -30.88 -1.53
N LEU A 1034 1.84 -31.29 -0.76
CA LEU A 1034 2.41 -30.48 0.33
C LEU A 1034 3.01 -29.18 -0.19
N PHE A 1035 3.79 -29.17 -1.28
CA PHE A 1035 4.41 -27.93 -1.78
C PHE A 1035 3.38 -26.84 -2.13
N PRO A 1036 2.35 -27.08 -2.98
CA PRO A 1036 1.31 -26.08 -3.24
C PRO A 1036 0.52 -25.67 -2.00
N GLN A 1037 0.23 -26.62 -1.09
CA GLN A 1037 -0.49 -26.32 0.15
C GLN A 1037 0.32 -25.45 1.11
N LEU A 1038 1.63 -25.64 1.20
CA LEU A 1038 2.51 -24.82 2.03
C LEU A 1038 2.56 -23.38 1.53
N VAL A 1039 2.51 -23.16 0.21
CA VAL A 1039 2.50 -21.81 -0.36
C VAL A 1039 1.12 -21.16 -0.25
N SER A 1040 0.04 -21.90 -0.57
CA SER A 1040 -1.33 -21.38 -0.51
C SER A 1040 -1.84 -21.19 0.92
N GLY A 1041 -1.68 -22.20 1.79
CA GLY A 1041 -2.05 -22.15 3.21
C GLY A 1041 -1.08 -21.32 4.05
N GLY A 1042 0.16 -21.13 3.57
CA GLY A 1042 1.13 -20.21 4.15
C GLY A 1042 0.90 -18.75 3.78
N ALA A 1043 0.04 -18.43 2.80
CA ALA A 1043 -0.14 -17.03 2.36
C ALA A 1043 -0.68 -16.12 3.47
N ILE A 1044 -1.65 -16.59 4.26
CA ILE A 1044 -2.19 -15.84 5.41
C ILE A 1044 -1.14 -15.70 6.52
N VAL A 1045 -0.38 -16.78 6.78
CA VAL A 1045 0.72 -16.76 7.74
C VAL A 1045 1.82 -15.79 7.30
N ALA A 1046 2.14 -15.78 6.00
CA ALA A 1046 3.10 -14.87 5.40
C ALA A 1046 2.61 -13.43 5.41
N LEU A 1047 1.31 -13.18 5.28
CA LEU A 1047 0.72 -11.86 5.46
C LEU A 1047 0.96 -11.34 6.88
N ILE A 1048 0.60 -12.16 7.88
CA ILE A 1048 0.73 -11.82 9.30
C ILE A 1048 2.18 -11.71 9.75
N LEU A 1049 3.05 -12.58 9.27
CA LEU A 1049 4.48 -12.46 9.57
C LEU A 1049 5.19 -11.47 8.64
N SER A 1050 4.45 -10.80 7.72
CA SER A 1050 4.95 -9.97 6.62
C SER A 1050 6.19 -10.54 5.89
N LEU A 1051 6.13 -11.82 5.54
CA LEU A 1051 7.22 -12.52 4.86
C LEU A 1051 7.26 -12.16 3.38
N PRO A 1052 8.46 -11.89 2.80
CA PRO A 1052 8.65 -11.63 1.38
C PRO A 1052 8.55 -12.93 0.56
N THR A 1053 7.35 -13.51 0.47
CA THR A 1053 7.06 -14.79 -0.20
C THR A 1053 6.07 -14.61 -1.35
N VAL A 1054 5.91 -15.67 -2.15
CA VAL A 1054 5.00 -15.67 -3.32
C VAL A 1054 3.54 -15.50 -2.92
N GLY A 1055 3.12 -15.97 -1.73
CA GLY A 1055 1.72 -15.96 -1.28
C GLY A 1055 1.09 -14.57 -1.21
N PRO A 1056 1.61 -13.64 -0.36
CA PRO A 1056 1.09 -12.27 -0.25
C PRO A 1056 1.15 -11.51 -1.58
N MET A 1057 2.15 -11.78 -2.39
CA MET A 1057 2.34 -11.14 -3.69
C MET A 1057 1.32 -11.65 -4.72
N LEU A 1058 0.96 -12.94 -4.72
CA LEU A 1058 -0.13 -13.47 -5.54
C LEU A 1058 -1.47 -12.85 -5.16
N LEU A 1059 -1.72 -12.67 -3.85
CA LEU A 1059 -2.92 -11.97 -3.37
C LEU A 1059 -2.97 -10.53 -3.88
N LYS A 1060 -1.87 -9.78 -3.77
CA LYS A 1060 -1.75 -8.41 -4.31
C LYS A 1060 -1.99 -8.38 -5.83
N ALA A 1061 -1.35 -9.28 -6.59
CA ALA A 1061 -1.51 -9.36 -8.04
C ALA A 1061 -2.96 -9.62 -8.47
N LEU A 1062 -3.68 -10.49 -7.74
CA LEU A 1062 -5.10 -10.75 -7.97
C LEU A 1062 -5.98 -9.54 -7.62
N GLN A 1063 -5.66 -8.80 -6.55
CA GLN A 1063 -6.38 -7.58 -6.18
C GLN A 1063 -6.18 -6.42 -7.17
N MET A 1064 -4.98 -6.32 -7.75
CA MET A 1064 -4.61 -5.30 -8.73
C MET A 1064 -4.92 -5.68 -10.18
N GLU A 1065 -5.46 -6.89 -10.41
CA GLU A 1065 -5.73 -7.46 -11.74
C GLU A 1065 -4.50 -7.47 -12.66
N ASP A 1066 -3.32 -7.69 -12.08
CA ASP A 1066 -2.09 -7.85 -12.84
C ASP A 1066 -2.03 -9.26 -13.45
N MET A 1067 -2.52 -9.37 -14.69
CA MET A 1067 -2.70 -10.66 -15.34
C MET A 1067 -1.40 -11.45 -15.47
N TYR A 1068 -0.32 -10.79 -15.92
CA TYR A 1068 0.95 -11.45 -16.18
C TYR A 1068 1.62 -11.90 -14.88
N LEU A 1069 1.53 -11.08 -13.84
CA LEU A 1069 2.07 -11.42 -12.52
C LEU A 1069 1.31 -12.59 -11.89
N ALA A 1070 -0.02 -12.49 -11.79
CA ALA A 1070 -0.86 -13.54 -11.21
C ALA A 1070 -0.76 -14.86 -11.99
N GLY A 1071 -0.78 -14.80 -13.33
CA GLY A 1071 -0.71 -15.97 -14.21
C GLY A 1071 0.61 -16.70 -14.09
N SER A 1072 1.71 -15.96 -14.09
CA SER A 1072 3.05 -16.54 -13.94
C SER A 1072 3.24 -17.17 -12.56
N MET A 1073 2.67 -16.58 -11.51
CA MET A 1073 2.70 -17.15 -10.17
C MET A 1073 1.86 -18.43 -10.04
N LEU A 1074 0.64 -18.47 -10.60
CA LEU A 1074 -0.18 -19.69 -10.64
C LEU A 1074 0.52 -20.80 -11.43
N MET A 1075 1.15 -20.46 -12.55
CA MET A 1075 1.93 -21.40 -13.34
C MET A 1075 3.12 -21.95 -12.55
N LEU A 1076 3.82 -21.08 -11.82
CA LEU A 1076 4.93 -21.45 -10.97
C LEU A 1076 4.51 -22.39 -9.82
N LEU A 1077 3.39 -22.11 -9.15
CA LEU A 1077 2.84 -22.99 -8.10
C LEU A 1077 2.49 -24.37 -8.66
N SER A 1078 1.96 -24.39 -9.89
CA SER A 1078 1.61 -25.61 -10.60
C SER A 1078 2.86 -26.42 -10.98
N ILE A 1079 3.90 -25.75 -11.47
CA ILE A 1079 5.21 -26.36 -11.74
C ILE A 1079 5.79 -26.96 -10.45
N LEU A 1080 5.75 -26.23 -9.34
CA LEU A 1080 6.22 -26.73 -8.04
C LEU A 1080 5.44 -27.96 -7.56
N GLY A 1081 4.11 -27.98 -7.73
CA GLY A 1081 3.28 -29.15 -7.39
C GLY A 1081 3.59 -30.37 -8.26
N ILE A 1082 3.81 -30.15 -9.56
CA ILE A 1082 4.16 -31.23 -10.48
C ILE A 1082 5.57 -31.75 -10.20
N ILE A 1083 6.55 -30.86 -9.92
CA ILE A 1083 7.90 -31.26 -9.48
C ILE A 1083 7.82 -32.01 -8.16
N GLY A 1084 7.03 -31.53 -7.19
CA GLY A 1084 6.81 -32.22 -5.92
C GLY A 1084 6.25 -33.63 -6.11
N THR A 1085 5.33 -33.79 -7.08
CA THR A 1085 4.76 -35.10 -7.43
C THR A 1085 5.81 -36.01 -8.07
N LEU A 1086 6.67 -35.47 -8.93
CA LEU A 1086 7.79 -36.21 -9.52
C LEU A 1086 8.81 -36.64 -8.44
N VAL A 1087 9.13 -35.76 -7.49
CA VAL A 1087 10.00 -36.07 -6.35
C VAL A 1087 9.39 -37.15 -5.47
N SER A 1088 8.09 -37.05 -5.18
CA SER A 1088 7.31 -38.09 -4.50
C SER A 1088 7.44 -39.44 -5.21
N ASP A 1089 7.17 -39.48 -6.52
CA ASP A 1089 7.25 -40.68 -7.34
C ASP A 1089 8.64 -41.33 -7.32
N VAL A 1090 9.71 -40.52 -7.40
CA VAL A 1090 11.11 -40.99 -7.33
C VAL A 1090 11.43 -41.53 -5.94
N LEU A 1091 11.05 -40.81 -4.88
CA LEU A 1091 11.27 -41.25 -3.50
C LEU A 1091 10.47 -42.52 -3.19
N LEU A 1092 9.25 -42.68 -3.71
CA LEU A 1092 8.47 -43.91 -3.60
C LEU A 1092 9.18 -45.09 -4.28
N LEU A 1093 9.80 -44.87 -5.43
CA LEU A 1093 10.58 -45.90 -6.15
C LEU A 1093 11.87 -46.31 -5.41
N ILE A 1094 12.39 -45.45 -4.53
CA ILE A 1094 13.50 -45.75 -3.61
C ILE A 1094 12.96 -46.46 -2.36
N LEU A 1095 11.85 -45.98 -1.82
CA LEU A 1095 11.24 -46.47 -0.59
C LEU A 1095 10.63 -47.86 -0.78
N ASP A 1096 9.90 -48.15 -1.86
CA ASP A 1096 9.32 -49.46 -2.16
C ASP A 1096 9.78 -49.99 -3.53
N PRO A 1097 10.69 -50.98 -3.56
CA PRO A 1097 11.14 -51.63 -4.79
C PRO A 1097 10.01 -52.33 -5.58
N ARG A 1098 8.87 -52.67 -4.95
CA ARG A 1098 7.75 -53.36 -5.62
C ARG A 1098 7.09 -52.50 -6.69
N ILE A 1099 7.11 -51.18 -6.51
CA ILE A 1099 6.58 -50.20 -7.47
C ILE A 1099 7.33 -50.28 -8.82
N ARG A 1100 8.58 -50.80 -8.83
CA ARG A 1100 9.33 -51.04 -10.07
C ARG A 1100 8.78 -52.20 -10.90
N MET A 1101 8.05 -53.14 -10.30
CA MET A 1101 7.62 -54.40 -10.95
C MET A 1101 6.26 -54.31 -11.65
N GLU A 1102 5.38 -53.38 -11.25
CA GLU A 1102 4.09 -53.17 -11.94
C GLU A 1102 4.23 -52.53 -13.32
N GLY A 1103 5.31 -51.77 -13.58
CA GLY A 1103 5.59 -51.18 -14.89
C GLY A 1103 6.12 -52.17 -15.94
N GLY A 1104 6.48 -53.39 -15.53
CA GLY A 1104 7.01 -54.45 -16.42
C GLY A 1104 6.05 -55.62 -16.67
N GLY A 1105 4.84 -55.56 -16.10
CA GLY A 1105 3.88 -56.67 -16.09
C GLY A 1105 2.64 -56.45 -16.97
N SER A 1106 2.78 -55.80 -18.12
CA SER A 1106 1.81 -55.94 -19.22
C SER A 1106 2.48 -55.67 -20.56
N ARG A 1107 3.25 -56.65 -21.03
CA ARG A 1107 3.42 -56.90 -22.46
C ARG A 1107 3.35 -58.39 -22.70
#